data_AF-A0A8H5VF86-F1
#
_entry.id   AF-A0A8H5VF86-F1
#
_cell.length_a   1.000
_cell.length_b   1.000
_cell.length_c   1.000
_cell.angle_alpha   90.00
_cell.angle_beta   90.00
_cell.angle_gamma   90.00
#
_symmetry.space_group_name_H-M   'P 1'
#
loop_
_entity.id
_entity.type
_entity.pdbx_description
1 polymer ?
#
loop_
_entity_poly.entity_id
_entity_poly.type
_entity_poly.pdbx_seq_one_letter_code
_entity_poly.pdbx_strand_id
1 'polypeptide(L)'
;MTSILESLFSLKGRKAVITSGTRGIGKSPVLLELTKLTDTITRDERNIETKMLIEALGQQAFVYTADLSNQEQVENLSKRILADGHQVSILITCAGIQRRHPAHRFPMSDWDEVLQVNLRTVWTLCRDLDSYMLTRKPDASGHRGSIINVASIVSFQGGLTVPVYAAAKGGIAQLTKALSNEWASQGVNVNAVAPGYVAPDMNEALINDENRAESILSRISAGRWGCPEDFKGYIWGEATLEGHDLAVEGCLDEMIPRIIGQEANGVENIWQTFWRHGFYRGGPVFMFAISGIDITLWDLKGRSLKLPIYELFGDKVRNKVQVYCWIGGDRPSDIEAAAKKRLEQGLTTVKRLKQVKALGLGAGLDFHGRCHKAMAKQLARALEPHRLLFIEEPILVEHPEAIKKLSDQTVIPIAFGERLYTRWDIKRFLEDSSVDILQPDIAHAGGISETKRIATMAEAYDVAIAPHCSRGPVAFAASVQVALSSPNFAILEMSLGMHYNTEVGDIDLLTYLKDPSVFDLEGGHFKAPTGYGLGIEIDEEMAQIWGKQPPGYARQFRMNPHALGDGVPGNPDIGSFYAFILSRSEHVHLTVVARSNFEAVSASGISIDSQNHGKHHVKPHKVFRTVAEAGQKFDFIICTNKAVDQLSTAADIAPGVGDNTSIVIIQNGVGNEDAFREKFPSATIISCVTWVGARQPEPGFIHHTTSEDMQVGLYPNKAGDASRDTQRLAQFESLLSIGKTIFQIVPNIQVQRWEKVVWNAAWNSLTALTLMDTHAWLSSSDLSTSMTRKLMKEVIDVANALGVPLGYELIDRLLDKILAMPPIGSSMRTDYENGKPMEVEVILGYPVKKGRELGIDVATIETLYTILLAINKRLISAQGK
;
A
#
# COMPACT_ATOMS: atom_id res chain seq x y z
N MET A 1 10.25 6.79 0.34
CA MET A 1 11.02 5.57 0.70
C MET A 1 10.04 4.42 0.69
N THR A 2 10.39 3.30 0.05
CA THR A 2 9.71 2.01 0.25
C THR A 2 9.85 1.65 1.73
N SER A 3 8.82 1.13 2.40
CA SER A 3 8.96 0.80 3.84
C SER A 3 10.00 -0.31 4.02
N ILE A 4 10.64 -0.43 5.20
CA ILE A 4 11.57 -1.56 5.40
C ILE A 4 10.81 -2.87 5.33
N LEU A 5 9.59 -2.98 5.86
CA LEU A 5 8.69 -4.13 5.66
C LEU A 5 8.51 -4.48 4.17
N GLU A 6 8.15 -3.53 3.31
CA GLU A 6 8.09 -3.77 1.86
C GLU A 6 9.44 -4.22 1.31
N SER A 7 10.56 -3.67 1.80
CA SER A 7 11.93 -4.00 1.36
C SER A 7 12.43 -5.38 1.85
N LEU A 8 11.99 -5.83 3.04
CA LEU A 8 12.33 -7.11 3.67
C LEU A 8 11.71 -8.27 2.90
N PHE A 9 10.47 -8.09 2.45
CA PHE A 9 9.77 -9.04 1.59
C PHE A 9 9.99 -8.76 0.09
N SER A 10 10.68 -7.67 -0.28
CA SER A 10 10.94 -7.34 -1.68
C SER A 10 11.99 -8.27 -2.30
N LEU A 11 11.56 -8.94 -3.37
CA LEU A 11 12.44 -9.64 -4.30
C LEU A 11 13.02 -8.71 -5.37
N LYS A 12 12.73 -7.40 -5.34
CA LYS A 12 13.16 -6.45 -6.38
C LYS A 12 14.69 -6.36 -6.45
N GLY A 13 15.25 -6.76 -7.59
CA GLY A 13 16.71 -6.84 -7.81
C GLY A 13 17.40 -8.08 -7.24
N ARG A 14 16.66 -9.00 -6.61
CA ARG A 14 17.17 -10.29 -6.12
C ARG A 14 16.94 -11.38 -7.17
N LYS A 15 17.99 -11.90 -7.82
CA LYS A 15 17.86 -13.07 -8.71
C LYS A 15 17.82 -14.37 -7.92
N ALA A 16 17.01 -15.33 -8.37
CA ALA A 16 16.91 -16.67 -7.80
C ALA A 16 17.30 -17.76 -8.82
N VAL A 17 17.85 -18.87 -8.34
CA VAL A 17 18.16 -20.07 -9.13
C VAL A 17 17.31 -21.22 -8.61
N ILE A 18 16.54 -21.88 -9.48
CA ILE A 18 15.63 -22.97 -9.08
C ILE A 18 15.92 -24.22 -9.89
N THR A 19 16.12 -25.35 -9.20
CA THR A 19 16.22 -26.66 -9.86
C THR A 19 14.85 -27.28 -10.11
N SER A 20 14.58 -27.74 -11.34
CA SER A 20 13.33 -28.42 -11.73
C SER A 20 12.05 -27.55 -11.61
N GLY A 21 12.13 -26.27 -11.96
CA GLY A 21 10.99 -25.32 -11.90
C GLY A 21 9.85 -25.55 -12.92
N THR A 22 9.75 -26.72 -13.55
CA THR A 22 8.79 -27.01 -14.63
C THR A 22 7.81 -28.16 -14.34
N ARG A 23 7.93 -28.83 -13.18
CA ARG A 23 7.08 -29.97 -12.76
C ARG A 23 6.94 -30.04 -11.24
N GLY A 24 5.92 -30.75 -10.75
CA GLY A 24 5.65 -30.99 -9.33
C GLY A 24 5.70 -29.74 -8.44
N ILE A 25 6.33 -29.86 -7.28
CA ILE A 25 6.55 -28.76 -6.32
C ILE A 25 7.21 -27.54 -6.99
N GLY A 26 8.10 -27.79 -7.98
CA GLY A 26 8.80 -26.77 -8.75
C GLY A 26 7.89 -25.80 -9.54
N LYS A 27 6.63 -26.16 -9.77
CA LYS A 27 5.62 -25.33 -10.47
C LYS A 27 4.69 -24.58 -9.50
N SER A 28 4.92 -24.64 -8.18
CA SER A 28 4.04 -23.98 -7.19
C SER A 28 3.91 -22.47 -7.41
N PRO A 29 2.74 -21.86 -7.13
CA PRO A 29 2.56 -20.41 -7.19
C PRO A 29 3.56 -19.60 -6.36
N VAL A 30 4.06 -20.16 -5.24
CA VAL A 30 5.12 -19.53 -4.41
C VAL A 30 6.46 -19.51 -5.10
N LEU A 31 6.84 -20.61 -5.75
CA LEU A 31 8.02 -20.60 -6.58
C LEU A 31 7.80 -19.71 -7.79
N LEU A 32 6.60 -19.67 -8.39
CA LEU A 32 6.28 -18.71 -9.45
C LEU A 32 6.43 -17.25 -9.00
N GLU A 33 6.04 -16.93 -7.76
CA GLU A 33 6.21 -15.62 -7.13
C GLU A 33 7.68 -15.29 -6.86
N LEU A 34 8.48 -16.29 -6.45
CA LEU A 34 9.94 -16.20 -6.38
C LEU A 34 10.61 -16.18 -7.77
N THR A 35 9.92 -16.68 -8.81
CA THR A 35 10.44 -16.75 -10.19
C THR A 35 10.38 -15.46 -10.98
N LYS A 36 9.81 -14.40 -10.37
CA LYS A 36 9.80 -13.03 -10.92
C LYS A 36 11.20 -12.51 -11.33
N LEU A 37 12.30 -13.16 -10.92
CA LEU A 37 13.67 -12.91 -11.41
C LEU A 37 14.53 -14.21 -11.47
N THR A 38 14.11 -15.27 -12.16
CA THR A 38 14.80 -16.59 -12.09
C THR A 38 15.56 -17.11 -13.31
N ASP A 39 16.62 -17.84 -12.96
CA ASP A 39 17.29 -18.83 -13.78
C ASP A 39 16.75 -20.23 -13.41
N THR A 40 16.00 -20.85 -14.31
CA THR A 40 15.40 -22.18 -14.09
C THR A 40 16.27 -23.26 -14.70
N ILE A 41 16.64 -24.27 -13.89
CA ILE A 41 17.40 -25.42 -14.36
C ILE A 41 16.44 -26.53 -14.81
N THR A 42 16.51 -26.93 -16.07
CA THR A 42 15.66 -27.97 -16.68
C THR A 42 16.50 -29.08 -17.33
N ARG A 43 15.86 -30.21 -17.66
CA ARG A 43 16.48 -31.29 -18.46
C ARG A 43 16.22 -31.16 -19.97
N ASP A 44 15.38 -30.20 -20.37
CA ASP A 44 14.93 -30.02 -21.76
C ASP A 44 14.62 -28.53 -22.02
N GLU A 45 15.25 -27.97 -23.05
CA GLU A 45 15.12 -26.57 -23.47
C GLU A 45 13.75 -26.24 -24.05
N ARG A 46 12.98 -27.25 -24.46
CA ARG A 46 11.64 -27.09 -25.02
C ARG A 46 10.57 -26.89 -23.96
N ASN A 47 10.87 -27.16 -22.68
CA ASN A 47 9.93 -26.98 -21.58
C ASN A 47 10.01 -25.55 -21.02
N ILE A 48 9.41 -24.61 -21.76
CA ILE A 48 9.43 -23.17 -21.48
C ILE A 48 8.15 -22.64 -20.81
N GLU A 49 7.22 -23.50 -20.37
CA GLU A 49 5.92 -23.09 -19.82
C GLU A 49 6.08 -22.12 -18.63
N THR A 50 6.93 -22.47 -17.66
CA THR A 50 7.25 -21.61 -16.51
C THR A 50 7.85 -20.27 -16.96
N LYS A 51 8.74 -20.29 -17.96
CA LYS A 51 9.35 -19.07 -18.52
C LYS A 51 8.29 -18.15 -19.13
N MET A 52 7.37 -18.69 -19.94
CA MET A 52 6.29 -17.92 -20.56
C MET A 52 5.35 -17.28 -19.52
N LEU A 53 5.06 -17.98 -18.41
CA LEU A 53 4.26 -17.44 -17.31
C LEU A 53 4.96 -16.27 -16.60
N ILE A 54 6.29 -16.32 -16.46
CA ILE A 54 7.09 -15.23 -15.87
C ILE A 54 7.15 -14.02 -16.82
N GLU A 55 7.41 -14.25 -18.10
CA GLU A 55 7.48 -13.19 -19.11
C GLU A 55 6.13 -12.47 -19.31
N ALA A 56 5.01 -13.19 -19.18
CA ALA A 56 3.66 -12.61 -19.20
C ALA A 56 3.38 -11.65 -18.02
N LEU A 57 4.14 -11.75 -16.92
CA LEU A 57 4.09 -10.83 -15.78
C LEU A 57 5.08 -9.64 -15.93
N GLY A 58 5.63 -9.44 -17.13
CA GLY A 58 6.57 -8.34 -17.44
C GLY A 58 7.97 -8.53 -16.86
N GLN A 59 8.36 -9.77 -16.56
CA GLN A 59 9.64 -10.10 -15.91
C GLN A 59 10.59 -10.88 -16.84
N GLN A 60 11.85 -11.06 -16.42
CA GLN A 60 12.86 -11.84 -17.16
C GLN A 60 13.09 -13.21 -16.52
N ALA A 61 13.14 -14.25 -17.36
CA ALA A 61 13.49 -15.61 -16.97
C ALA A 61 14.41 -16.30 -17.99
N PHE A 62 15.37 -17.07 -17.47
CA PHE A 62 16.36 -17.79 -18.27
C PHE A 62 16.27 -19.29 -17.97
N VAL A 63 16.71 -20.13 -18.90
CA VAL A 63 16.65 -21.59 -18.79
C VAL A 63 18.05 -22.17 -18.98
N TYR A 64 18.49 -22.96 -18.00
CA TYR A 64 19.80 -23.62 -18.02
C TYR A 64 19.63 -25.14 -18.04
N THR A 65 20.07 -25.76 -19.13
CA THR A 65 19.94 -27.21 -19.33
C THR A 65 21.02 -27.97 -18.56
N ALA A 66 20.62 -28.94 -17.73
CA ALA A 66 21.51 -29.89 -17.07
C ALA A 66 20.80 -31.20 -16.70
N ASP A 67 21.45 -32.33 -16.92
CA ASP A 67 21.06 -33.60 -16.32
C ASP A 67 21.65 -33.70 -14.91
N LEU A 68 20.80 -33.60 -13.90
CA LEU A 68 21.21 -33.61 -12.48
C LEU A 68 21.66 -34.99 -11.97
N SER A 69 21.56 -36.04 -12.81
CA SER A 69 22.22 -37.33 -12.57
C SER A 69 23.68 -37.35 -13.04
N ASN A 70 24.14 -36.34 -13.77
CA ASN A 70 25.52 -36.20 -14.23
C ASN A 70 26.27 -35.12 -13.42
N GLN A 71 27.22 -35.54 -12.58
CA GLN A 71 27.98 -34.63 -11.71
C GLN A 71 28.76 -33.56 -12.48
N GLU A 72 29.35 -33.87 -13.64
CA GLU A 72 30.12 -32.93 -14.44
C GLU A 72 29.25 -31.78 -14.98
N GLN A 73 27.99 -32.08 -15.33
CA GLN A 73 27.04 -31.05 -15.74
C GLN A 73 26.63 -30.14 -14.58
N VAL A 74 26.53 -30.70 -13.36
CA VAL A 74 26.20 -29.95 -12.13
C VAL A 74 27.36 -29.04 -11.71
N GLU A 75 28.61 -29.53 -11.71
CA GLU A 75 29.81 -28.75 -11.34
C GLU A 75 30.13 -27.60 -12.31
N ASN A 76 29.56 -27.62 -13.51
CA ASN A 76 29.67 -26.54 -14.49
C ASN A 76 28.43 -25.64 -14.53
N LEU A 77 27.37 -25.95 -13.77
CA LEU A 77 26.10 -25.23 -13.81
C LEU A 77 26.19 -23.84 -13.18
N SER A 78 26.70 -23.77 -11.95
CA SER A 78 26.93 -22.51 -11.23
C SER A 78 27.88 -21.59 -12.00
N LYS A 79 28.91 -22.15 -12.63
CA LYS A 79 29.86 -21.39 -13.46
C LYS A 79 29.19 -20.74 -14.68
N ARG A 80 28.29 -21.45 -15.38
CA ARG A 80 27.53 -20.89 -16.52
C ARG A 80 26.63 -19.75 -16.07
N ILE A 81 25.79 -19.99 -15.06
CA ILE A 81 24.86 -18.99 -14.51
C ILE A 81 25.58 -17.70 -14.11
N LEU A 82 26.73 -17.82 -13.43
CA LEU A 82 27.52 -16.66 -13.01
C LEU A 82 28.28 -15.97 -14.16
N ALA A 83 28.73 -16.74 -15.18
CA ALA A 83 29.41 -16.19 -16.35
C ALA A 83 28.51 -15.30 -17.22
N ASP A 84 27.20 -15.60 -17.27
CA ASP A 84 26.19 -14.78 -17.95
C ASP A 84 25.87 -13.48 -17.16
N GLY A 85 26.57 -13.20 -16.06
CA GLY A 85 26.47 -11.96 -15.28
C GLY A 85 25.36 -11.95 -14.22
N HIS A 86 24.83 -13.11 -13.83
CA HIS A 86 23.68 -13.19 -12.93
C HIS A 86 24.10 -13.01 -11.46
N GLN A 87 23.53 -11.98 -10.81
CA GLN A 87 23.74 -11.75 -9.38
C GLN A 87 22.81 -12.64 -8.54
N VAL A 88 23.10 -13.94 -8.50
CA VAL A 88 22.33 -14.95 -7.74
C VAL A 88 22.33 -14.62 -6.24
N SER A 89 21.13 -14.42 -5.68
CA SER A 89 20.90 -14.11 -4.26
C SER A 89 20.02 -15.14 -3.56
N ILE A 90 19.35 -16.03 -4.30
CA ILE A 90 18.52 -17.10 -3.75
C ILE A 90 18.81 -18.39 -4.52
N LEU A 91 18.99 -19.51 -3.83
CA LEU A 91 19.03 -20.86 -4.41
C LEU A 91 17.87 -21.69 -3.85
N ILE A 92 17.13 -22.39 -4.71
CA ILE A 92 16.06 -23.30 -4.31
C ILE A 92 16.25 -24.69 -4.94
N THR A 93 16.44 -25.71 -4.12
CA THR A 93 16.77 -27.06 -4.58
C THR A 93 15.55 -28.00 -4.63
N CYS A 94 14.61 -27.73 -5.54
CA CYS A 94 13.38 -28.52 -5.69
C CYS A 94 13.54 -29.83 -6.45
N ALA A 95 14.61 -30.03 -7.22
CA ALA A 95 14.82 -31.27 -7.95
C ALA A 95 14.96 -32.49 -7.03
N GLY A 96 14.35 -33.59 -7.44
CA GLY A 96 14.41 -34.86 -6.74
C GLY A 96 13.82 -35.99 -7.56
N ILE A 97 14.29 -37.21 -7.30
CA ILE A 97 13.76 -38.45 -7.89
C ILE A 97 13.56 -39.50 -6.80
N GLN A 98 12.70 -40.48 -7.08
CA GLN A 98 12.46 -41.60 -6.19
C GLN A 98 12.49 -42.91 -6.99
N ARG A 99 13.04 -43.96 -6.37
CA ARG A 99 13.03 -45.35 -6.86
C ARG A 99 12.46 -46.23 -5.75
N ARG A 100 11.65 -47.23 -6.11
CA ARG A 100 10.89 -48.07 -5.17
C ARG A 100 11.26 -49.54 -5.33
N HIS A 101 11.95 -50.10 -4.34
CA HIS A 101 12.32 -51.52 -4.30
C HIS A 101 12.23 -52.08 -2.88
N PRO A 102 11.98 -53.39 -2.69
CA PRO A 102 12.29 -54.07 -1.43
C PRO A 102 13.76 -53.84 -1.07
N ALA A 103 14.05 -53.46 0.18
CA ALA A 103 15.39 -53.01 0.57
C ALA A 103 16.53 -54.01 0.24
N HIS A 104 16.24 -55.32 0.34
CA HIS A 104 17.18 -56.40 0.02
C HIS A 104 17.41 -56.64 -1.49
N ARG A 105 16.76 -55.87 -2.39
CA ARG A 105 16.91 -55.95 -3.86
C ARG A 105 17.12 -54.58 -4.51
N PHE A 106 17.42 -53.53 -3.74
CA PHE A 106 17.56 -52.19 -4.29
C PHE A 106 18.79 -52.14 -5.23
N PRO A 107 18.64 -51.85 -6.53
CA PRO A 107 19.76 -51.84 -7.47
C PRO A 107 20.76 -50.74 -7.13
N MET A 108 22.06 -51.02 -7.27
CA MET A 108 23.09 -50.00 -7.01
C MET A 108 23.01 -48.82 -8.00
N SER A 109 22.58 -49.06 -9.26
CA SER A 109 22.31 -47.98 -10.22
C SER A 109 21.28 -46.98 -9.69
N ASP A 110 20.18 -47.49 -9.13
CA ASP A 110 19.10 -46.68 -8.58
C ASP A 110 19.51 -46.02 -7.25
N TRP A 111 20.38 -46.69 -6.48
CA TRP A 111 20.97 -46.15 -5.26
C TRP A 111 21.82 -44.91 -5.59
N ASP A 112 22.76 -45.06 -6.54
CA ASP A 112 23.69 -44.01 -6.95
C ASP A 112 22.94 -42.86 -7.63
N GLU A 113 21.99 -43.13 -8.52
CA GLU A 113 21.15 -42.11 -9.17
C GLU A 113 20.35 -41.28 -8.13
N VAL A 114 19.72 -41.94 -7.15
CA VAL A 114 18.93 -41.27 -6.10
C VAL A 114 19.81 -40.41 -5.20
N LEU A 115 20.98 -40.89 -4.78
CA LEU A 115 21.92 -40.08 -3.98
C LEU A 115 22.53 -38.93 -4.78
N GLN A 116 22.87 -39.16 -6.05
CA GLN A 116 23.41 -38.14 -6.94
C GLN A 116 22.43 -36.97 -7.06
N VAL A 117 21.19 -37.23 -7.48
CA VAL A 117 20.20 -36.18 -7.72
C VAL A 117 19.71 -35.52 -6.41
N ASN A 118 19.38 -36.30 -5.38
CA ASN A 118 18.69 -35.77 -4.19
C ASN A 118 19.64 -35.21 -3.11
N LEU A 119 20.93 -35.56 -3.13
CA LEU A 119 21.88 -35.17 -2.08
C LEU A 119 23.15 -34.53 -2.66
N ARG A 120 23.87 -35.20 -3.56
CA ARG A 120 25.16 -34.70 -4.07
C ARG A 120 25.01 -33.46 -4.96
N THR A 121 23.99 -33.43 -5.81
CA THR A 121 23.64 -32.25 -6.62
C THR A 121 23.28 -31.06 -5.74
N VAL A 122 22.46 -31.28 -4.70
CA VAL A 122 22.09 -30.22 -3.74
C VAL A 122 23.33 -29.66 -3.04
N TRP A 123 24.18 -30.53 -2.49
CA TRP A 123 25.46 -30.13 -1.90
C TRP A 123 26.35 -29.33 -2.86
N THR A 124 26.50 -29.80 -4.10
CA THR A 124 27.35 -29.15 -5.11
C THR A 124 26.84 -27.74 -5.42
N LEU A 125 25.54 -27.58 -5.63
CA LEU A 125 24.93 -26.27 -5.89
C LEU A 125 24.97 -25.35 -4.67
N CYS A 126 24.71 -25.86 -3.46
CA CYS A 126 24.87 -25.08 -2.22
C CYS A 126 26.29 -24.56 -2.08
N ARG A 127 27.31 -25.44 -2.15
CA ARG A 127 28.73 -25.06 -2.06
C ARG A 127 29.12 -24.01 -3.09
N ASP A 128 28.74 -24.21 -4.34
CA ASP A 128 29.23 -23.38 -5.45
C ASP A 128 28.53 -22.01 -5.50
N LEU A 129 27.23 -21.93 -5.21
CA LEU A 129 26.50 -20.66 -5.18
C LEU A 129 26.64 -19.93 -3.84
N ASP A 130 26.81 -20.61 -2.71
CA ASP A 130 27.20 -19.97 -1.45
C ASP A 130 28.58 -19.33 -1.56
N SER A 131 29.57 -20.05 -2.11
CA SER A 131 30.90 -19.48 -2.37
C SER A 131 30.84 -18.22 -3.22
N TYR A 132 29.83 -18.05 -4.07
CA TYR A 132 29.56 -16.78 -4.74
C TYR A 132 28.86 -15.77 -3.81
N MET A 133 27.78 -16.17 -3.12
CA MET A 133 27.03 -15.30 -2.20
C MET A 133 27.93 -14.66 -1.12
N LEU A 134 28.85 -15.41 -0.52
CA LEU A 134 29.82 -14.91 0.45
C LEU A 134 30.74 -13.80 -0.11
N THR A 135 31.04 -13.80 -1.41
CA THR A 135 31.82 -12.73 -2.05
C THR A 135 31.02 -11.45 -2.29
N ARG A 136 29.69 -11.51 -2.31
CA ARG A 136 28.82 -10.34 -2.49
C ARG A 136 28.98 -9.40 -1.30
N LYS A 137 28.96 -8.09 -1.56
CA LYS A 137 28.83 -7.09 -0.48
C LYS A 137 27.47 -7.33 0.23
N PRO A 138 27.43 -7.38 1.58
CA PRO A 138 26.17 -7.51 2.29
C PRO A 138 25.30 -6.27 2.10
N ASP A 139 23.99 -6.47 2.16
CA ASP A 139 23.01 -5.39 2.20
C ASP A 139 22.97 -4.69 3.57
N ALA A 140 22.08 -3.71 3.74
CA ALA A 140 21.98 -2.93 4.97
C ALA A 140 21.66 -3.76 6.24
N SER A 141 21.10 -4.97 6.07
CA SER A 141 20.82 -5.91 7.16
C SER A 141 21.97 -6.88 7.46
N GLY A 142 23.08 -6.80 6.71
CA GLY A 142 24.18 -7.78 6.77
C GLY A 142 23.98 -9.00 5.85
N HIS A 143 22.86 -9.07 5.14
CA HIS A 143 22.48 -10.24 4.34
C HIS A 143 23.13 -10.26 2.96
N ARG A 144 23.48 -11.46 2.48
CA ARG A 144 24.15 -11.71 1.19
C ARG A 144 23.37 -12.65 0.27
N GLY A 145 22.63 -13.61 0.84
CA GLY A 145 21.77 -14.50 0.08
C GLY A 145 21.04 -15.55 0.92
N SER A 146 20.18 -16.33 0.28
CA SER A 146 19.36 -17.37 0.90
C SER A 146 19.44 -18.69 0.15
N ILE A 147 19.42 -19.80 0.87
CA ILE A 147 19.33 -21.16 0.32
C ILE A 147 18.11 -21.85 0.93
N ILE A 148 17.23 -22.39 0.08
CA ILE A 148 16.00 -23.10 0.47
C ILE A 148 16.05 -24.51 -0.12
N ASN A 149 16.40 -25.48 0.72
CA ASN A 149 16.50 -26.88 0.32
C ASN A 149 15.13 -27.57 0.40
N VAL A 150 14.76 -28.40 -0.58
CA VAL A 150 13.56 -29.25 -0.47
C VAL A 150 13.94 -30.62 0.09
N ALA A 151 13.67 -30.79 1.38
CA ALA A 151 13.79 -32.04 2.11
C ALA A 151 12.54 -32.94 1.85
N SER A 152 12.05 -33.64 2.87
CA SER A 152 10.75 -34.37 2.85
C SER A 152 10.36 -34.76 4.28
N ILE A 153 9.10 -35.09 4.54
CA ILE A 153 8.64 -35.75 5.76
C ILE A 153 9.46 -37.01 6.08
N VAL A 154 9.97 -37.73 5.06
CA VAL A 154 10.85 -38.90 5.27
C VAL A 154 12.27 -38.55 5.76
N SER A 155 12.55 -37.28 6.03
CA SER A 155 13.75 -36.86 6.79
C SER A 155 13.56 -37.08 8.29
N PHE A 156 12.30 -37.20 8.75
CA PHE A 156 11.93 -37.43 10.14
C PHE A 156 11.37 -38.84 10.39
N GLN A 157 10.99 -39.58 9.33
CA GLN A 157 10.44 -40.93 9.42
C GLN A 157 10.93 -41.83 8.27
N GLY A 158 11.04 -43.13 8.50
CA GLY A 158 11.36 -44.10 7.44
C GLY A 158 10.27 -44.21 6.37
N GLY A 159 10.66 -44.51 5.12
CA GLY A 159 9.73 -44.73 4.01
C GLY A 159 9.74 -46.19 3.52
N LEU A 160 8.56 -46.80 3.39
CA LEU A 160 8.43 -48.15 2.83
C LEU A 160 8.85 -48.18 1.35
N THR A 161 9.66 -49.19 0.97
CA THR A 161 10.32 -49.39 -0.33
C THR A 161 11.21 -48.25 -0.85
N VAL A 162 11.48 -47.20 -0.05
CA VAL A 162 12.27 -46.02 -0.48
C VAL A 162 13.46 -45.70 0.44
N PRO A 163 14.26 -46.70 0.90
CA PRO A 163 15.31 -46.48 1.91
C PRO A 163 16.35 -45.43 1.47
N VAL A 164 16.75 -45.42 0.20
CA VAL A 164 17.77 -44.49 -0.33
C VAL A 164 17.24 -43.05 -0.39
N TYR A 165 15.97 -42.88 -0.75
CA TYR A 165 15.34 -41.55 -0.77
C TYR A 165 15.19 -40.97 0.65
N ALA A 166 14.83 -41.81 1.63
CA ALA A 166 14.81 -41.42 3.04
C ALA A 166 16.22 -41.04 3.54
N ALA A 167 17.25 -41.84 3.21
CA ALA A 167 18.64 -41.52 3.52
C ALA A 167 19.09 -40.20 2.89
N ALA A 168 18.78 -39.96 1.61
CA ALA A 168 19.11 -38.73 0.91
C ALA A 168 18.44 -37.50 1.55
N LYS A 169 17.13 -37.55 1.81
CA LYS A 169 16.39 -36.41 2.39
C LYS A 169 16.70 -36.18 3.88
N GLY A 170 16.97 -37.23 4.65
CA GLY A 170 17.59 -37.12 5.98
C GLY A 170 18.96 -36.45 5.94
N GLY A 171 19.77 -36.79 4.92
CA GLY A 171 21.02 -36.10 4.60
C GLY A 171 20.83 -34.61 4.35
N ILE A 172 19.82 -34.22 3.54
CA ILE A 172 19.47 -32.81 3.30
C ILE A 172 19.06 -32.08 4.58
N ALA A 173 18.27 -32.72 5.46
CA ALA A 173 17.84 -32.10 6.71
C ALA A 173 19.02 -31.84 7.67
N GLN A 174 20.03 -32.71 7.69
CA GLN A 174 21.25 -32.49 8.48
C GLN A 174 22.22 -31.52 7.81
N LEU A 175 22.36 -31.59 6.48
CA LEU A 175 23.19 -30.68 5.69
C LEU A 175 22.73 -29.22 5.87
N THR A 176 21.43 -28.96 5.73
CA THR A 176 20.84 -27.63 5.95
C THR A 176 21.24 -27.03 7.30
N LYS A 177 21.19 -27.82 8.39
CA LYS A 177 21.59 -27.36 9.73
C LYS A 177 23.08 -27.05 9.82
N ALA A 178 23.93 -27.91 9.25
CA ALA A 178 25.38 -27.70 9.24
C ALA A 178 25.74 -26.41 8.50
N LEU A 179 25.16 -26.20 7.31
CA LEU A 179 25.38 -25.00 6.51
C LEU A 179 24.83 -23.73 7.17
N SER A 180 23.65 -23.81 7.78
CA SER A 180 23.05 -22.67 8.50
C SER A 180 23.93 -22.23 9.69
N ASN A 181 24.45 -23.18 10.47
CA ASN A 181 25.38 -22.91 11.55
C ASN A 181 26.69 -22.25 11.10
N GLU A 182 27.17 -22.57 9.89
CA GLU A 182 28.45 -22.06 9.37
C GLU A 182 28.32 -20.69 8.68
N TRP A 183 27.22 -20.46 7.94
CA TRP A 183 27.11 -19.33 7.01
C TRP A 183 26.14 -18.22 7.45
N ALA A 184 25.23 -18.47 8.39
CA ALA A 184 24.27 -17.44 8.86
C ALA A 184 24.97 -16.19 9.41
N SER A 185 26.02 -16.38 10.23
CA SER A 185 26.84 -15.27 10.77
C SER A 185 27.63 -14.48 9.70
N GLN A 186 27.77 -15.04 8.50
CA GLN A 186 28.43 -14.41 7.35
C GLN A 186 27.44 -13.72 6.40
N GLY A 187 26.12 -13.87 6.66
CA GLY A 187 25.04 -13.24 5.92
C GLY A 187 24.29 -14.16 4.94
N VAL A 188 24.58 -15.46 4.91
CA VAL A 188 23.85 -16.42 4.05
C VAL A 188 22.96 -17.35 4.89
N ASN A 189 21.66 -17.25 4.66
CA ASN A 189 20.65 -17.99 5.44
C ASN A 189 20.31 -19.32 4.74
N VAL A 190 20.45 -20.45 5.45
CA VAL A 190 20.16 -21.78 4.88
C VAL A 190 19.01 -22.44 5.64
N ASN A 191 17.93 -22.73 4.91
CA ASN A 191 16.69 -23.31 5.44
C ASN A 191 16.24 -24.51 4.59
N ALA A 192 15.31 -25.31 5.11
CA ALA A 192 14.69 -26.40 4.35
C ALA A 192 13.19 -26.49 4.58
N VAL A 193 12.46 -26.74 3.49
CA VAL A 193 11.05 -27.14 3.53
C VAL A 193 10.99 -28.67 3.44
N ALA A 194 10.18 -29.31 4.28
CA ALA A 194 10.07 -30.77 4.35
C ALA A 194 8.66 -31.26 3.94
N PRO A 195 8.34 -31.36 2.63
CA PRO A 195 7.02 -31.75 2.14
C PRO A 195 6.52 -33.09 2.69
N GLY A 196 5.23 -33.14 3.00
CA GLY A 196 4.47 -34.39 3.12
C GLY A 196 4.24 -35.07 1.77
N TYR A 197 3.15 -35.82 1.66
CA TYR A 197 2.76 -36.44 0.39
C TYR A 197 2.04 -35.42 -0.50
N VAL A 198 2.64 -35.09 -1.65
CA VAL A 198 2.14 -34.10 -2.64
C VAL A 198 1.83 -34.80 -3.97
N ALA A 199 0.72 -34.44 -4.62
CA ALA A 199 0.32 -34.99 -5.92
C ALA A 199 0.84 -34.13 -7.11
N PRO A 200 1.00 -34.69 -8.34
CA PRO A 200 0.94 -36.11 -8.70
C PRO A 200 2.32 -36.78 -8.90
N ASP A 201 3.31 -36.04 -9.41
CA ASP A 201 4.46 -36.57 -10.18
C ASP A 201 5.37 -37.62 -9.50
N MET A 202 5.44 -37.67 -8.17
CA MET A 202 6.25 -38.69 -7.46
C MET A 202 5.42 -39.73 -6.69
N ASN A 203 4.11 -39.51 -6.55
CA ASN A 203 3.23 -40.33 -5.70
C ASN A 203 2.15 -41.09 -6.47
N GLU A 204 2.08 -40.96 -7.81
CA GLU A 204 1.14 -41.68 -8.68
C GLU A 204 1.03 -43.18 -8.36
N ALA A 205 2.16 -43.90 -8.18
CA ALA A 205 2.16 -45.31 -7.82
C ALA A 205 1.62 -45.63 -6.41
N LEU A 206 1.51 -44.65 -5.52
CA LEU A 206 0.83 -44.77 -4.21
C LEU A 206 -0.63 -44.32 -4.27
N ILE A 207 -0.98 -43.43 -5.21
CA ILE A 207 -2.35 -42.98 -5.46
C ILE A 207 -3.15 -44.08 -6.16
N ASN A 208 -2.53 -44.81 -7.08
CA ASN A 208 -3.15 -45.89 -7.87
C ASN A 208 -3.23 -47.24 -7.13
N ASP A 209 -2.67 -47.36 -5.92
CA ASP A 209 -2.85 -48.51 -5.03
C ASP A 209 -3.82 -48.12 -3.92
N GLU A 210 -5.09 -48.52 -4.07
CA GLU A 210 -6.21 -48.08 -3.20
C GLU A 210 -5.92 -48.33 -1.71
N ASN A 211 -5.38 -49.51 -1.36
CA ASN A 211 -5.05 -49.87 0.02
C ASN A 211 -3.92 -48.98 0.58
N ARG A 212 -2.94 -48.61 -0.25
CA ARG A 212 -1.85 -47.71 0.14
C ARG A 212 -2.31 -46.26 0.20
N ALA A 213 -3.16 -45.82 -0.72
CA ALA A 213 -3.75 -44.50 -0.73
C ALA A 213 -4.60 -44.27 0.52
N GLU A 214 -5.54 -45.17 0.84
CA GLU A 214 -6.37 -45.11 2.05
C GLU A 214 -5.51 -45.12 3.32
N SER A 215 -4.52 -46.01 3.40
CA SER A 215 -3.61 -46.10 4.54
C SER A 215 -2.69 -44.87 4.71
N ILE A 216 -2.52 -44.05 3.68
CA ILE A 216 -1.77 -42.79 3.74
C ILE A 216 -2.72 -41.63 4.07
N LEU A 217 -3.86 -41.53 3.38
CA LEU A 217 -4.88 -40.50 3.58
C LEU A 217 -5.42 -40.50 5.02
N SER A 218 -5.66 -41.67 5.60
CA SER A 218 -6.05 -41.83 7.02
C SER A 218 -5.03 -41.27 8.03
N ARG A 219 -3.78 -41.01 7.62
CA ARG A 219 -2.73 -40.37 8.44
C ARG A 219 -2.51 -38.90 8.08
N ILE A 220 -2.98 -38.45 6.92
CA ILE A 220 -2.93 -37.05 6.53
C ILE A 220 -4.19 -36.40 7.10
N SER A 221 -4.05 -35.63 8.19
CA SER A 221 -5.21 -35.01 8.87
C SER A 221 -6.03 -34.02 8.02
N ALA A 222 -5.56 -33.65 6.82
CA ALA A 222 -6.34 -32.89 5.84
C ALA A 222 -7.26 -33.76 4.96
N GLY A 223 -7.22 -35.10 5.08
CA GLY A 223 -8.00 -36.04 4.27
C GLY A 223 -7.66 -36.07 2.77
N ARG A 224 -6.65 -35.30 2.33
CA ARG A 224 -6.23 -35.16 0.93
C ARG A 224 -4.71 -35.19 0.79
N TRP A 225 -4.25 -35.47 -0.43
CA TRP A 225 -2.86 -35.21 -0.82
C TRP A 225 -2.58 -33.70 -0.83
N GLY A 226 -1.34 -33.31 -0.56
CA GLY A 226 -0.90 -31.94 -0.73
C GLY A 226 -0.83 -31.54 -2.20
N CYS A 227 -0.97 -30.25 -2.48
CA CYS A 227 -0.80 -29.65 -3.81
C CYS A 227 0.30 -28.57 -3.78
N PRO A 228 0.80 -28.09 -4.94
CA PRO A 228 1.80 -27.04 -5.01
C PRO A 228 1.38 -25.73 -4.31
N GLU A 229 0.08 -25.47 -4.19
CA GLU A 229 -0.50 -24.28 -3.53
C GLU A 229 -0.32 -24.33 -2.01
N ASP A 230 -0.23 -25.52 -1.39
CA ASP A 230 -0.02 -25.68 0.07
C ASP A 230 1.36 -25.17 0.55
N PHE A 231 2.24 -24.80 -0.38
CA PHE A 231 3.50 -24.13 -0.08
C PHE A 231 3.31 -22.62 0.13
N LYS A 232 2.15 -22.05 -0.21
CA LYS A 232 1.77 -20.65 0.11
C LYS A 232 1.15 -20.61 1.49
N GLY A 233 1.70 -19.77 2.36
CA GLY A 233 1.17 -19.55 3.70
C GLY A 233 1.63 -18.22 4.25
N TYR A 234 0.68 -17.42 4.70
CA TYR A 234 0.92 -16.25 5.53
C TYR A 234 0.47 -16.57 6.94
N ILE A 235 1.16 -16.00 7.90
CA ILE A 235 0.79 -16.03 9.31
C ILE A 235 0.56 -14.58 9.73
N TRP A 236 -0.45 -14.35 10.56
CA TRP A 236 -0.92 -13.02 10.87
C TRP A 236 -0.67 -12.65 12.32
N GLY A 237 -0.28 -11.39 12.53
CA GLY A 237 -0.18 -10.73 13.81
C GLY A 237 -0.64 -9.29 13.68
N GLU A 238 -1.01 -8.67 14.79
CA GLU A 238 -1.53 -7.31 14.83
C GLU A 238 -0.78 -6.51 15.89
N ALA A 239 -0.34 -5.31 15.51
CA ALA A 239 0.55 -4.44 16.31
C ALA A 239 0.09 -2.96 16.28
N THR A 240 -1.19 -2.74 15.98
CA THR A 240 -1.82 -1.42 15.76
C THR A 240 -1.54 -0.47 16.93
N LEU A 241 -0.92 0.68 16.65
CA LEU A 241 -0.71 1.75 17.64
C LEU A 241 -1.34 3.03 17.13
N GLU A 242 -2.55 3.28 17.61
CA GLU A 242 -3.44 4.35 17.16
C GLU A 242 -2.74 5.71 17.09
N GLY A 243 -2.49 6.18 15.86
CA GLY A 243 -1.87 7.48 15.59
C GLY A 243 -0.34 7.50 15.61
N HIS A 244 0.34 6.39 15.91
CA HIS A 244 1.81 6.27 15.91
C HIS A 244 2.33 5.00 15.21
N ASP A 245 1.56 4.41 14.28
CA ASP A 245 1.89 3.14 13.61
C ASP A 245 3.30 3.10 13.00
N LEU A 246 3.76 4.21 12.40
CA LEU A 246 5.12 4.34 11.84
C LEU A 246 6.24 4.14 12.87
N ALA A 247 5.98 4.40 14.16
CA ALA A 247 6.95 4.12 15.22
C ALA A 247 7.02 2.62 15.54
N VAL A 248 5.88 1.91 15.43
CA VAL A 248 5.84 0.45 15.56
C VAL A 248 6.48 -0.23 14.35
N GLU A 249 6.22 0.25 13.13
CA GLU A 249 6.91 -0.21 11.91
C GLU A 249 8.43 -0.10 12.09
N GLY A 250 8.95 1.08 12.44
CA GLY A 250 10.38 1.28 12.68
C GLY A 250 10.95 0.44 13.84
N CYS A 251 10.12 0.04 14.80
CA CYS A 251 10.52 -0.87 15.87
C CYS A 251 10.56 -2.34 15.39
N LEU A 252 9.59 -2.76 14.59
CA LEU A 252 9.57 -4.07 13.93
C LEU A 252 10.76 -4.22 12.98
N ASP A 253 11.10 -3.16 12.23
CA ASP A 253 12.26 -3.09 11.35
C ASP A 253 13.59 -3.39 12.07
N GLU A 254 13.73 -2.96 13.34
CA GLU A 254 14.89 -3.26 14.19
C GLU A 254 14.81 -4.65 14.86
N MET A 255 13.61 -5.11 15.19
CA MET A 255 13.38 -6.36 15.91
C MET A 255 13.46 -7.59 15.00
N ILE A 256 12.89 -7.54 13.79
CA ILE A 256 12.82 -8.67 12.84
C ILE A 256 14.22 -9.25 12.53
N PRO A 257 15.25 -8.46 12.16
CA PRO A 257 16.58 -8.99 11.87
C PRO A 257 17.20 -9.82 12.99
N ARG A 258 16.82 -9.57 14.26
CA ARG A 258 17.34 -10.28 15.43
C ARG A 258 16.77 -11.69 15.61
N ILE A 259 15.66 -12.01 14.93
CA ILE A 259 14.96 -13.29 15.02
C ILE A 259 14.96 -14.11 13.72
N ILE A 260 15.44 -13.54 12.61
CA ILE A 260 15.69 -14.31 11.39
C ILE A 260 16.69 -15.44 11.68
N GLY A 261 16.34 -16.67 11.26
CA GLY A 261 17.14 -17.88 11.51
C GLY A 261 16.91 -18.53 12.88
N GLN A 262 16.09 -17.96 13.76
CA GLN A 262 15.68 -18.62 15.00
C GLN A 262 14.57 -19.66 14.75
N GLU A 263 14.49 -20.67 15.63
CA GLU A 263 13.42 -21.67 15.62
C GLU A 263 12.08 -21.02 16.03
N ALA A 264 11.14 -20.90 15.10
CA ALA A 264 9.87 -20.20 15.32
C ALA A 264 8.98 -20.84 16.40
N ASN A 265 9.13 -22.14 16.66
CA ASN A 265 8.47 -22.79 17.80
C ASN A 265 8.96 -22.25 19.17
N GLY A 266 10.11 -21.60 19.21
CA GLY A 266 10.72 -20.95 20.37
C GLY A 266 10.06 -19.64 20.80
N VAL A 267 8.73 -19.52 20.72
CA VAL A 267 7.93 -18.33 21.09
C VAL A 267 8.46 -17.63 22.35
N GLU A 268 8.64 -18.38 23.44
CA GLU A 268 9.10 -17.83 24.72
C GLU A 268 10.55 -17.30 24.65
N ASN A 269 11.43 -17.99 23.93
CA ASN A 269 12.81 -17.54 23.74
C ASN A 269 12.87 -16.24 22.94
N ILE A 270 12.03 -16.12 21.91
CA ILE A 270 11.91 -14.91 21.08
C ILE A 270 11.34 -13.76 21.91
N TRP A 271 10.25 -14.00 22.65
CA TRP A 271 9.63 -12.99 23.54
C TRP A 271 10.62 -12.50 24.61
N GLN A 272 11.33 -13.42 25.30
CA GLN A 272 12.34 -13.05 26.30
C GLN A 272 13.58 -12.39 25.67
N THR A 273 13.92 -12.67 24.40
CA THR A 273 15.02 -11.98 23.70
C THR A 273 14.74 -10.48 23.60
N PHE A 274 13.53 -10.09 23.21
CA PHE A 274 13.16 -8.68 23.18
C PHE A 274 13.03 -8.09 24.59
N TRP A 275 12.29 -8.75 25.49
CA TRP A 275 12.05 -8.24 26.84
C TRP A 275 13.31 -8.15 27.73
N ARG A 276 14.28 -9.07 27.57
CA ARG A 276 15.48 -9.12 28.44
C ARG A 276 16.76 -8.70 27.76
N HIS A 277 16.95 -9.04 26.49
CA HIS A 277 18.20 -8.76 25.75
C HIS A 277 18.12 -7.47 24.92
N GLY A 278 16.95 -6.82 24.82
CA GLY A 278 16.77 -5.46 24.30
C GLY A 278 17.30 -4.32 25.20
N PHE A 279 17.84 -4.66 26.38
CA PHE A 279 18.34 -3.73 27.42
C PHE A 279 17.25 -2.88 28.09
N TYR A 280 16.68 -1.90 27.39
CA TYR A 280 15.51 -1.15 27.86
C TYR A 280 14.21 -1.95 27.62
N ARG A 281 13.17 -1.68 28.42
CA ARG A 281 11.96 -2.52 28.49
C ARG A 281 10.68 -1.70 28.52
N GLY A 282 9.61 -2.27 27.96
CA GLY A 282 8.27 -1.71 28.07
C GLY A 282 8.07 -0.44 27.25
N GLY A 283 7.00 0.29 27.59
CA GLY A 283 6.51 1.42 26.79
C GLY A 283 5.70 0.96 25.57
N PRO A 284 4.86 1.83 25.00
CA PRO A 284 3.90 1.45 23.97
C PRO A 284 4.59 0.87 22.73
N VAL A 285 5.48 1.63 22.07
CA VAL A 285 6.09 1.22 20.80
C VAL A 285 6.72 -0.18 20.84
N PHE A 286 7.53 -0.49 21.87
CA PHE A 286 8.18 -1.79 22.00
C PHE A 286 7.18 -2.91 22.31
N MET A 287 6.24 -2.71 23.23
CA MET A 287 5.32 -3.77 23.63
C MET A 287 4.35 -4.13 22.50
N PHE A 288 3.97 -3.17 21.65
CA PHE A 288 3.09 -3.39 20.51
C PHE A 288 3.80 -4.18 19.40
N ALA A 289 5.05 -3.83 19.10
CA ALA A 289 5.89 -4.61 18.19
C ALA A 289 6.12 -6.04 18.70
N ILE A 290 6.32 -6.23 20.01
CA ILE A 290 6.38 -7.56 20.64
C ILE A 290 5.05 -8.32 20.47
N SER A 291 3.90 -7.67 20.67
CA SER A 291 2.58 -8.32 20.51
C SER A 291 2.36 -8.85 19.09
N GLY A 292 2.65 -8.05 18.06
CA GLY A 292 2.50 -8.49 16.67
C GLY A 292 3.33 -9.73 16.35
N ILE A 293 4.58 -9.77 16.81
CA ILE A 293 5.46 -10.93 16.67
C ILE A 293 4.94 -12.13 17.49
N ASP A 294 4.53 -11.93 18.74
CA ASP A 294 4.03 -13.01 19.61
C ASP A 294 2.75 -13.66 19.07
N ILE A 295 1.77 -12.85 18.65
CA ILE A 295 0.53 -13.32 18.01
C ILE A 295 0.85 -14.14 16.75
N THR A 296 1.76 -13.64 15.90
CA THR A 296 2.22 -14.36 14.69
C THR A 296 2.83 -15.72 15.05
N LEU A 297 3.74 -15.77 16.02
CA LEU A 297 4.42 -17.03 16.38
C LEU A 297 3.47 -18.04 17.05
N TRP A 298 2.45 -17.58 17.78
CA TRP A 298 1.40 -18.44 18.32
C TRP A 298 0.45 -18.98 17.25
N ASP A 299 0.05 -18.17 16.27
CA ASP A 299 -0.78 -18.62 15.14
C ASP A 299 -0.02 -19.68 14.31
N LEU A 300 1.26 -19.42 13.99
CA LEU A 300 2.15 -20.40 13.34
C LEU A 300 2.25 -21.70 14.15
N LYS A 301 2.46 -21.61 15.47
CA LYS A 301 2.57 -22.78 16.34
C LYS A 301 1.28 -23.60 16.32
N GLY A 302 0.12 -22.98 16.57
CA GLY A 302 -1.17 -23.68 16.56
C GLY A 302 -1.48 -24.30 15.21
N ARG A 303 -1.23 -23.60 14.10
CA ARG A 303 -1.35 -24.14 12.73
C ARG A 303 -0.43 -25.32 12.48
N SER A 304 0.84 -25.24 12.90
CA SER A 304 1.82 -26.33 12.73
C SER A 304 1.42 -27.61 13.48
N LEU A 305 0.80 -27.45 14.65
CA LEU A 305 0.30 -28.56 15.49
C LEU A 305 -1.12 -28.99 15.12
N LYS A 306 -1.83 -28.21 14.29
CA LYS A 306 -3.24 -28.36 13.93
C LYS A 306 -4.18 -28.30 15.14
N LEU A 307 -3.90 -27.37 16.05
CA LEU A 307 -4.68 -27.12 17.26
C LEU A 307 -5.07 -25.63 17.36
N PRO A 308 -6.26 -25.31 17.89
CA PRO A 308 -6.53 -23.98 18.44
C PRO A 308 -5.54 -23.64 19.55
N ILE A 309 -5.16 -22.36 19.69
CA ILE A 309 -4.19 -21.94 20.71
C ILE A 309 -4.66 -22.24 22.14
N TYR A 310 -5.96 -22.22 22.45
CA TYR A 310 -6.46 -22.58 23.80
C TYR A 310 -6.14 -24.03 24.20
N GLU A 311 -6.04 -24.97 23.27
CA GLU A 311 -5.67 -26.35 23.60
C GLU A 311 -4.20 -26.42 24.08
N LEU A 312 -3.33 -25.57 23.53
CA LEU A 312 -1.94 -25.41 23.98
C LEU A 312 -1.83 -24.80 25.39
N PHE A 313 -2.89 -24.17 25.90
CA PHE A 313 -2.98 -23.65 27.26
C PHE A 313 -3.67 -24.60 28.26
N GLY A 314 -4.00 -25.83 27.85
CA GLY A 314 -4.68 -26.81 28.71
C GLY A 314 -6.20 -26.89 28.49
N ASP A 315 -6.65 -26.61 27.26
CA ASP A 315 -8.05 -26.59 26.81
C ASP A 315 -8.86 -25.37 27.29
N LYS A 316 -10.07 -25.22 26.73
CA LYS A 316 -11.03 -24.17 27.06
C LYS A 316 -11.77 -24.49 28.35
N VAL A 317 -11.91 -23.48 29.21
CA VAL A 317 -12.75 -23.54 30.42
C VAL A 317 -14.19 -23.07 30.16
N ARG A 318 -14.52 -22.72 28.91
CA ARG A 318 -15.86 -22.33 28.45
C ARG A 318 -16.04 -22.65 26.95
N ASN A 319 -17.27 -22.97 26.54
CA ASN A 319 -17.62 -23.35 25.15
C ASN A 319 -18.12 -22.17 24.28
N LYS A 320 -18.31 -21.00 24.86
CA LYS A 320 -18.76 -19.77 24.20
C LYS A 320 -18.13 -18.56 24.87
N VAL A 321 -17.97 -17.47 24.13
CA VAL A 321 -17.44 -16.19 24.62
C VAL A 321 -18.57 -15.17 24.56
N GLN A 322 -18.77 -14.43 25.67
CA GLN A 322 -19.73 -13.33 25.75
C GLN A 322 -19.04 -12.03 25.29
N VAL A 323 -19.74 -11.23 24.49
CA VAL A 323 -19.23 -9.95 23.99
C VAL A 323 -20.06 -8.75 24.44
N TYR A 324 -19.45 -7.57 24.41
CA TYR A 324 -20.15 -6.28 24.37
C TYR A 324 -19.68 -5.44 23.18
N CYS A 325 -20.57 -4.58 22.69
CA CYS A 325 -20.29 -3.63 21.62
C CYS A 325 -20.46 -2.20 22.12
N TRP A 326 -19.65 -1.28 21.59
CA TRP A 326 -19.74 0.14 21.89
C TRP A 326 -20.96 0.80 21.21
N ILE A 327 -21.59 1.78 21.87
CA ILE A 327 -22.76 2.51 21.34
C ILE A 327 -22.58 4.01 21.58
N GLY A 328 -22.74 4.83 20.53
CA GLY A 328 -22.65 6.28 20.67
C GLY A 328 -22.99 7.07 19.40
N GLY A 329 -22.49 8.31 19.34
CA GLY A 329 -22.75 9.23 18.23
C GLY A 329 -22.81 10.69 18.69
N ASP A 330 -21.99 11.53 18.07
CA ASP A 330 -21.86 12.97 18.29
C ASP A 330 -21.41 13.67 16.99
N ARG A 331 -22.11 14.74 16.56
CA ARG A 331 -21.61 15.64 15.50
C ARG A 331 -21.82 17.12 15.92
N PRO A 332 -20.78 17.97 15.88
CA PRO A 332 -20.87 19.37 16.29
C PRO A 332 -20.83 20.37 15.12
N SER A 333 -21.76 21.33 15.14
CA SER A 333 -21.58 22.66 14.55
C SER A 333 -22.04 23.71 15.58
N ASP A 334 -21.36 24.85 15.60
CA ASP A 334 -21.60 26.03 16.44
C ASP A 334 -21.30 25.89 17.96
N ILE A 335 -20.26 26.60 18.38
CA ILE A 335 -19.64 26.50 19.72
C ILE A 335 -20.61 26.91 20.85
N GLU A 336 -21.46 27.92 20.65
CA GLU A 336 -22.42 28.36 21.67
C GLU A 336 -23.59 27.37 21.85
N ALA A 337 -24.05 26.77 20.75
CA ALA A 337 -25.06 25.71 20.78
C ALA A 337 -24.51 24.45 21.46
N ALA A 338 -23.27 24.07 21.15
CA ALA A 338 -22.59 22.93 21.77
C ALA A 338 -22.37 23.11 23.28
N ALA A 339 -22.17 24.34 23.78
CA ALA A 339 -22.04 24.61 25.21
C ALA A 339 -23.38 24.42 25.97
N LYS A 340 -24.48 24.97 25.43
CA LYS A 340 -25.83 24.78 25.99
C LYS A 340 -26.26 23.30 25.93
N LYS A 341 -25.98 22.62 24.82
CA LYS A 341 -26.26 21.18 24.65
C LYS A 341 -25.38 20.29 25.54
N ARG A 342 -24.17 20.72 25.93
CA ARG A 342 -23.32 20.01 26.90
C ARG A 342 -23.87 20.04 28.33
N LEU A 343 -24.52 21.13 28.73
CA LEU A 343 -25.32 21.19 29.97
C LEU A 343 -26.51 20.21 29.93
N GLU A 344 -27.09 19.96 28.75
CA GLU A 344 -28.11 18.90 28.55
C GLU A 344 -27.51 17.49 28.40
N GLN A 345 -26.26 17.32 27.95
CA GLN A 345 -25.65 16.01 27.70
C GLN A 345 -25.38 15.19 28.99
N GLY A 346 -25.23 15.86 30.14
CA GLY A 346 -25.25 15.17 31.44
C GLY A 346 -26.54 14.36 31.67
N LEU A 347 -27.65 14.79 31.05
CA LEU A 347 -28.91 14.05 31.04
C LEU A 347 -28.98 13.04 29.88
N THR A 348 -28.29 13.24 28.75
CA THR A 348 -28.35 12.30 27.61
C THR A 348 -27.59 11.00 27.86
N THR A 349 -26.42 11.00 28.49
CA THR A 349 -25.71 9.75 28.80
C THR A 349 -26.49 8.90 29.81
N VAL A 350 -27.03 9.52 30.86
CA VAL A 350 -27.91 8.84 31.82
C VAL A 350 -29.22 8.39 31.17
N LYS A 351 -29.76 9.12 30.19
CA LYS A 351 -30.94 8.70 29.41
C LYS A 351 -30.64 7.53 28.48
N ARG A 352 -29.53 7.55 27.74
CA ARG A 352 -29.03 6.44 26.90
C ARG A 352 -28.82 5.19 27.75
N LEU A 353 -28.15 5.33 28.89
CA LEU A 353 -27.98 4.26 29.88
C LEU A 353 -29.33 3.68 30.34
N LYS A 354 -30.28 4.53 30.75
CA LYS A 354 -31.63 4.09 31.14
C LYS A 354 -32.37 3.40 30.00
N GLN A 355 -32.18 3.81 28.75
CA GLN A 355 -32.76 3.16 27.57
C GLN A 355 -32.15 1.77 27.34
N VAL A 356 -30.81 1.64 27.34
CA VAL A 356 -30.11 0.34 27.23
C VAL A 356 -30.56 -0.61 28.34
N LYS A 357 -30.60 -0.14 29.59
CA LYS A 357 -31.06 -0.96 30.72
C LYS A 357 -32.56 -1.28 30.70
N ALA A 358 -33.40 -0.45 30.08
CA ALA A 358 -34.81 -0.74 29.87
C ALA A 358 -35.04 -1.84 28.82
N LEU A 359 -34.07 -2.10 27.94
CA LEU A 359 -34.05 -3.28 27.04
C LEU A 359 -33.58 -4.56 27.75
N GLY A 360 -33.31 -4.51 29.07
CA GLY A 360 -32.81 -5.63 29.86
C GLY A 360 -31.29 -5.86 29.75
N LEU A 361 -30.56 -4.96 29.09
CA LEU A 361 -29.13 -5.10 28.85
C LEU A 361 -28.28 -4.54 30.02
N GLY A 362 -27.11 -5.13 30.21
CA GLY A 362 -26.03 -4.54 31.01
C GLY A 362 -25.35 -3.39 30.28
N ALA A 363 -24.68 -2.51 31.01
CA ALA A 363 -23.92 -1.39 30.45
C ALA A 363 -22.76 -1.00 31.37
N GLY A 364 -21.55 -0.92 30.82
CA GLY A 364 -20.45 -0.13 31.38
C GLY A 364 -20.54 1.33 30.90
N LEU A 365 -19.72 2.22 31.48
CA LEU A 365 -19.50 3.56 30.95
C LEU A 365 -18.01 3.88 30.95
N ASP A 366 -17.47 4.14 29.76
CA ASP A 366 -16.10 4.60 29.54
C ASP A 366 -16.01 6.13 29.59
N PHE A 367 -14.99 6.63 30.28
CA PHE A 367 -14.65 8.05 30.38
C PHE A 367 -13.32 8.42 29.73
N HIS A 368 -12.53 7.46 29.26
CA HIS A 368 -11.24 7.62 28.57
C HIS A 368 -10.25 8.56 29.30
N GLY A 369 -10.20 8.50 30.63
CA GLY A 369 -9.39 9.35 31.49
C GLY A 369 -9.86 10.80 31.63
N ARG A 370 -11.03 11.17 31.06
CA ARG A 370 -11.44 12.59 30.89
C ARG A 370 -12.07 13.25 32.12
N CYS A 371 -12.17 12.58 33.27
CA CYS A 371 -12.63 13.23 34.50
C CYS A 371 -11.47 13.77 35.34
N HIS A 372 -11.65 14.92 35.99
CA HIS A 372 -10.79 15.31 37.09
C HIS A 372 -11.12 14.50 38.35
N LYS A 373 -10.11 14.11 39.14
CA LYS A 373 -10.22 13.34 40.40
C LYS A 373 -11.35 13.76 41.33
N ALA A 374 -11.57 15.07 41.50
CA ALA A 374 -12.63 15.60 42.36
C ALA A 374 -14.05 15.37 41.80
N MET A 375 -14.19 15.39 40.46
CA MET A 375 -15.46 15.19 39.76
C MET A 375 -15.78 13.70 39.61
N ALA A 376 -14.77 12.85 39.36
CA ALA A 376 -14.94 11.39 39.26
C ALA A 376 -15.66 10.79 40.48
N LYS A 377 -15.38 11.29 41.68
CA LYS A 377 -16.05 10.89 42.93
C LYS A 377 -17.54 11.25 42.96
N GLN A 378 -17.89 12.46 42.51
CA GLN A 378 -19.28 12.92 42.45
C GLN A 378 -20.04 12.16 41.35
N LEU A 379 -19.38 11.92 40.23
CA LEU A 379 -19.89 11.17 39.09
C LEU A 379 -20.18 9.70 39.44
N ALA A 380 -19.23 9.00 40.06
CA ALA A 380 -19.44 7.62 40.52
C ALA A 380 -20.66 7.54 41.45
N ARG A 381 -20.75 8.40 42.47
CA ARG A 381 -21.90 8.45 43.38
C ARG A 381 -23.23 8.81 42.70
N ALA A 382 -23.20 9.60 41.63
CA ALA A 382 -24.40 9.89 40.82
C ALA A 382 -24.82 8.69 39.94
N LEU A 383 -23.89 7.81 39.58
CA LEU A 383 -24.11 6.63 38.74
C LEU A 383 -24.47 5.37 39.54
N GLU A 384 -24.16 5.29 40.82
CA GLU A 384 -24.46 4.15 41.71
C GLU A 384 -25.92 3.65 41.63
N PRO A 385 -26.96 4.53 41.64
CA PRO A 385 -28.35 4.08 41.52
C PRO A 385 -28.67 3.37 40.20
N HIS A 386 -27.82 3.49 39.19
CA HIS A 386 -28.01 2.86 37.88
C HIS A 386 -27.41 1.46 37.77
N ARG A 387 -26.58 1.02 38.75
CA ARG A 387 -25.96 -0.32 38.78
C ARG A 387 -25.28 -0.68 37.46
N LEU A 388 -24.23 0.06 37.11
CA LEU A 388 -23.39 -0.23 35.95
C LEU A 388 -22.70 -1.59 36.08
N LEU A 389 -22.27 -2.18 34.96
CA LEU A 389 -21.33 -3.30 34.98
C LEU A 389 -19.97 -2.85 35.52
N PHE A 390 -19.51 -1.68 35.06
CA PHE A 390 -18.30 -1.01 35.50
C PHE A 390 -18.30 0.48 35.09
N ILE A 391 -17.40 1.26 35.70
CA ILE A 391 -16.89 2.52 35.13
C ILE A 391 -15.47 2.30 34.61
N GLU A 392 -15.24 2.63 33.35
CA GLU A 392 -14.01 2.37 32.60
C GLU A 392 -13.19 3.66 32.45
N GLU A 393 -11.87 3.54 32.67
CA GLU A 393 -10.89 4.64 32.64
C GLU A 393 -11.45 5.96 33.24
N PRO A 394 -12.01 5.96 34.48
CA PRO A 394 -12.66 7.14 35.04
C PRO A 394 -11.68 8.31 35.21
N ILE A 395 -10.40 8.01 35.44
CA ILE A 395 -9.27 8.92 35.56
C ILE A 395 -8.01 8.21 35.06
N LEU A 396 -7.04 8.99 34.59
CA LEU A 396 -5.76 8.50 34.06
C LEU A 396 -5.00 7.56 35.02
N VAL A 397 -4.55 6.41 34.50
CA VAL A 397 -3.82 5.36 35.23
C VAL A 397 -2.49 5.81 35.82
N GLU A 398 -1.90 6.91 35.34
CA GLU A 398 -0.71 7.56 35.89
C GLU A 398 -0.91 8.07 37.33
N HIS A 399 -2.14 8.08 37.86
CA HIS A 399 -2.48 8.53 39.21
C HIS A 399 -3.04 7.40 40.11
N PRO A 400 -2.21 6.44 40.58
CA PRO A 400 -2.70 5.29 41.35
C PRO A 400 -3.37 5.71 42.67
N GLU A 401 -2.81 6.70 43.38
CA GLU A 401 -3.37 7.21 44.64
C GLU A 401 -4.63 8.06 44.41
N ALA A 402 -5.03 8.27 43.15
CA ALA A 402 -6.33 8.79 42.78
C ALA A 402 -7.33 7.67 42.50
N ILE A 403 -6.91 6.63 41.79
CA ILE A 403 -7.72 5.44 41.49
C ILE A 403 -8.08 4.70 42.77
N LYS A 404 -7.10 4.42 43.64
CA LYS A 404 -7.34 3.80 44.95
C LYS A 404 -8.36 4.60 45.78
N LYS A 405 -8.19 5.93 45.85
CA LYS A 405 -9.13 6.84 46.53
C LYS A 405 -10.49 6.99 45.84
N LEU A 406 -10.69 6.45 44.64
CA LEU A 406 -11.98 6.38 43.96
C LEU A 406 -12.64 5.02 44.24
N SER A 407 -11.90 3.91 44.14
CA SER A 407 -12.36 2.56 44.49
C SER A 407 -12.90 2.50 45.92
N ASP A 408 -12.19 3.07 46.90
CA ASP A 408 -12.61 3.14 48.31
C ASP A 408 -13.89 4.00 48.55
N GLN A 409 -14.44 4.64 47.52
CA GLN A 409 -15.54 5.61 47.62
C GLN A 409 -16.76 5.30 46.75
N THR A 410 -16.76 4.18 46.03
CA THR A 410 -17.93 3.74 45.27
C THR A 410 -18.11 2.24 45.31
N VAL A 411 -19.34 1.78 45.06
CA VAL A 411 -19.68 0.35 44.90
C VAL A 411 -19.79 -0.07 43.43
N ILE A 412 -19.46 0.82 42.49
CA ILE A 412 -19.40 0.47 41.06
C ILE A 412 -18.03 -0.13 40.76
N PRO A 413 -17.94 -1.31 40.10
CA PRO A 413 -16.67 -1.87 39.69
C PRO A 413 -15.87 -0.90 38.82
N ILE A 414 -14.58 -0.77 39.09
CA ILE A 414 -13.65 0.05 38.33
C ILE A 414 -12.91 -0.83 37.33
N ALA A 415 -12.96 -0.44 36.06
CA ALA A 415 -12.28 -1.08 34.97
C ALA A 415 -11.22 -0.15 34.36
N PHE A 416 -10.05 -0.71 34.03
CA PHE A 416 -9.01 -0.06 33.22
C PHE A 416 -7.96 -1.09 32.78
N GLY A 417 -7.12 -0.71 31.83
CA GLY A 417 -6.01 -1.56 31.38
C GLY A 417 -5.53 -1.31 29.96
N GLU A 418 -6.29 -0.62 29.11
CA GLU A 418 -5.93 -0.33 27.71
C GLU A 418 -4.56 0.39 27.61
N ARG A 419 -4.18 1.12 28.67
CA ARG A 419 -2.96 1.94 28.82
C ARG A 419 -1.85 1.26 29.64
N LEU A 420 -2.04 0.01 30.07
CA LEU A 420 -1.08 -0.75 30.88
C LEU A 420 -0.46 -1.88 30.06
N TYR A 421 0.81 -1.72 29.70
CA TYR A 421 1.46 -2.54 28.68
C TYR A 421 2.11 -3.82 29.22
N THR A 422 2.28 -3.96 30.53
CA THR A 422 3.00 -5.08 31.13
C THR A 422 2.42 -5.49 32.48
N ARG A 423 2.65 -6.74 32.90
CA ARG A 423 2.26 -7.20 34.25
C ARG A 423 2.93 -6.42 35.40
N TRP A 424 4.03 -5.71 35.14
CA TRP A 424 4.69 -4.87 36.14
C TRP A 424 3.95 -3.56 36.38
N ASP A 425 3.33 -2.98 35.35
CA ASP A 425 2.51 -1.76 35.46
C ASP A 425 1.22 -2.07 36.24
N ILE A 426 0.64 -3.24 35.96
CA ILE A 426 -0.60 -3.76 36.52
C ILE A 426 -0.45 -4.16 38.00
N LYS A 427 0.69 -4.76 38.37
CA LYS A 427 0.97 -5.35 39.69
C LYS A 427 0.48 -4.51 40.87
N ARG A 428 0.74 -3.20 40.86
CA ARG A 428 0.41 -2.30 41.98
C ARG A 428 -1.10 -2.16 42.23
N PHE A 429 -1.91 -2.23 41.18
CA PHE A 429 -3.37 -2.04 41.25
C PHE A 429 -4.09 -3.29 41.74
N LEU A 430 -3.49 -4.46 41.49
CA LEU A 430 -3.89 -5.73 42.11
C LEU A 430 -3.52 -5.72 43.61
N GLU A 431 -2.28 -5.32 43.94
CA GLU A 431 -1.78 -5.28 45.33
C GLU A 431 -2.50 -4.28 46.24
N ASP A 432 -2.98 -3.14 45.73
CA ASP A 432 -3.78 -2.17 46.51
C ASP A 432 -5.30 -2.34 46.37
N SER A 433 -5.74 -3.34 45.59
CA SER A 433 -7.15 -3.65 45.31
C SER A 433 -7.92 -2.39 44.86
N SER A 434 -7.46 -1.79 43.76
CA SER A 434 -8.08 -0.60 43.15
C SER A 434 -8.62 -0.81 41.74
N VAL A 435 -8.48 -2.02 41.20
CA VAL A 435 -9.11 -2.51 39.95
C VAL A 435 -10.00 -3.71 40.26
N ASP A 436 -11.21 -3.73 39.71
CA ASP A 436 -12.16 -4.85 39.83
C ASP A 436 -12.20 -5.67 38.53
N ILE A 437 -12.03 -5.00 37.38
CA ILE A 437 -11.99 -5.62 36.05
C ILE A 437 -10.78 -5.08 35.29
N LEU A 438 -9.84 -5.96 34.99
CA LEU A 438 -8.63 -5.60 34.26
C LEU A 438 -8.83 -5.77 32.75
N GLN A 439 -8.45 -4.74 31.99
CA GLN A 439 -8.69 -4.68 30.54
C GLN A 439 -7.38 -4.63 29.74
N PRO A 440 -6.52 -5.66 29.81
CA PRO A 440 -5.30 -5.66 29.01
C PRO A 440 -5.68 -5.77 27.53
N ASP A 441 -5.12 -4.91 26.69
CA ASP A 441 -5.22 -5.05 25.25
C ASP A 441 -4.15 -6.02 24.74
N ILE A 442 -4.54 -7.01 23.91
CA ILE A 442 -3.61 -8.06 23.48
C ILE A 442 -2.59 -7.62 22.43
N ALA A 443 -2.93 -6.60 21.62
CA ALA A 443 -2.00 -5.97 20.69
C ALA A 443 -1.07 -4.99 21.43
N HIS A 444 -1.43 -4.50 22.60
CA HIS A 444 -0.59 -3.60 23.40
C HIS A 444 0.30 -4.33 24.41
N ALA A 445 -0.22 -5.36 25.07
CA ALA A 445 0.33 -5.89 26.31
C ALA A 445 1.31 -7.06 26.11
N GLY A 446 2.07 -7.08 25.01
CA GLY A 446 3.05 -8.11 24.69
C GLY A 446 2.46 -9.44 24.18
N GLY A 447 1.31 -9.38 23.51
CA GLY A 447 0.70 -10.51 22.83
C GLY A 447 -0.01 -11.51 23.73
N ILE A 448 -0.27 -12.70 23.19
CA ILE A 448 -0.95 -13.81 23.86
C ILE A 448 -0.13 -14.31 25.05
N SER A 449 1.19 -14.46 24.88
CA SER A 449 2.12 -14.92 25.92
C SER A 449 2.02 -14.11 27.22
N GLU A 450 2.02 -12.78 27.11
CA GLU A 450 2.04 -11.89 28.26
C GLU A 450 0.63 -11.59 28.78
N THR A 451 -0.36 -11.40 27.88
CA THR A 451 -1.76 -11.24 28.26
C THR A 451 -2.29 -12.45 29.03
N LYS A 452 -1.84 -13.67 28.67
CA LYS A 452 -2.17 -14.88 29.44
C LYS A 452 -1.56 -14.88 30.85
N ARG A 453 -0.35 -14.35 31.04
CA ARG A 453 0.25 -14.19 32.38
C ARG A 453 -0.46 -13.14 33.21
N ILE A 454 -0.88 -12.04 32.57
CA ILE A 454 -1.68 -10.98 33.20
C ILE A 454 -3.02 -11.58 33.69
N ALA A 455 -3.70 -12.38 32.86
CA ALA A 455 -4.91 -13.10 33.22
C ALA A 455 -4.74 -13.99 34.46
N THR A 456 -3.75 -14.89 34.44
CA THR A 456 -3.43 -15.80 35.56
C THR A 456 -2.95 -15.04 36.81
N MET A 457 -2.29 -13.89 36.64
CA MET A 457 -1.91 -13.04 37.78
C MET A 457 -3.15 -12.38 38.42
N ALA A 458 -4.07 -11.84 37.63
CA ALA A 458 -5.30 -11.22 38.11
C ALA A 458 -6.25 -12.23 38.81
N GLU A 459 -6.28 -13.48 38.34
CA GLU A 459 -7.06 -14.57 38.94
C GLU A 459 -6.72 -14.78 40.43
N ALA A 460 -5.45 -14.65 40.80
CA ALA A 460 -4.99 -14.80 42.19
C ALA A 460 -5.43 -13.64 43.13
N TYR A 461 -6.00 -12.56 42.59
CA TYR A 461 -6.51 -11.40 43.33
C TYR A 461 -8.04 -11.29 43.27
N ASP A 462 -8.74 -12.30 42.74
CA ASP A 462 -10.20 -12.27 42.44
C ASP A 462 -10.60 -11.14 41.46
N VAL A 463 -9.66 -10.72 40.60
CA VAL A 463 -9.87 -9.69 39.58
C VAL A 463 -10.24 -10.35 38.26
N ALA A 464 -11.38 -9.93 37.70
CA ALA A 464 -11.84 -10.40 36.39
C ALA A 464 -11.02 -9.79 35.27
N ILE A 465 -10.92 -10.49 34.12
CA ILE A 465 -10.42 -9.90 32.88
C ILE A 465 -11.56 -9.63 31.90
N ALA A 466 -11.48 -8.46 31.27
CA ALA A 466 -12.27 -8.11 30.10
C ALA A 466 -11.33 -7.47 29.05
N PRO A 467 -10.65 -8.27 28.21
CA PRO A 467 -9.64 -7.75 27.29
C PRO A 467 -10.20 -6.61 26.42
N HIS A 468 -9.49 -5.48 26.39
CA HIS A 468 -9.78 -4.39 25.48
C HIS A 468 -9.52 -4.88 24.05
N CYS A 469 -10.42 -4.58 23.12
CA CYS A 469 -10.31 -5.01 21.74
C CYS A 469 -11.18 -4.18 20.78
N SER A 470 -10.90 -2.88 20.70
CA SER A 470 -11.42 -1.97 19.67
C SER A 470 -10.79 -2.17 18.28
N ARG A 471 -10.13 -3.32 18.06
CA ARG A 471 -9.13 -3.60 17.00
C ARG A 471 -9.65 -4.54 15.90
N GLY A 472 -8.75 -4.98 15.02
CA GLY A 472 -9.02 -5.86 13.89
C GLY A 472 -9.24 -7.34 14.27
N PRO A 473 -9.57 -8.19 13.28
CA PRO A 473 -9.94 -9.59 13.53
C PRO A 473 -8.81 -10.44 14.11
N VAL A 474 -7.55 -10.06 13.90
CA VAL A 474 -6.38 -10.82 14.36
C VAL A 474 -6.17 -10.62 15.87
N ALA A 475 -6.18 -9.37 16.35
CA ALA A 475 -6.18 -9.06 17.78
C ALA A 475 -7.45 -9.57 18.48
N PHE A 476 -8.62 -9.49 17.83
CA PHE A 476 -9.86 -10.05 18.38
C PHE A 476 -9.76 -11.56 18.55
N ALA A 477 -9.39 -12.31 17.51
CA ALA A 477 -9.20 -13.76 17.59
C ALA A 477 -8.13 -14.16 18.61
N ALA A 478 -7.04 -13.41 18.73
CA ALA A 478 -6.04 -13.63 19.78
C ALA A 478 -6.65 -13.48 21.19
N SER A 479 -7.47 -12.44 21.40
CA SER A 479 -8.20 -12.22 22.65
C SER A 479 -9.19 -13.35 22.95
N VAL A 480 -9.85 -13.92 21.93
CA VAL A 480 -10.70 -15.12 22.07
C VAL A 480 -9.92 -16.31 22.64
N GLN A 481 -8.70 -16.56 22.19
CA GLN A 481 -7.88 -17.69 22.66
C GLN A 481 -7.51 -17.54 24.15
N VAL A 482 -7.24 -16.32 24.62
CA VAL A 482 -7.03 -16.03 26.05
C VAL A 482 -8.35 -16.12 26.83
N ALA A 483 -9.44 -15.58 26.29
CA ALA A 483 -10.78 -15.62 26.90
C ALA A 483 -11.31 -17.05 27.08
N LEU A 484 -11.06 -17.95 26.13
CA LEU A 484 -11.50 -19.35 26.22
C LEU A 484 -10.74 -20.14 27.29
N SER A 485 -9.47 -19.82 27.54
CA SER A 485 -8.58 -20.57 28.43
C SER A 485 -8.42 -19.99 29.84
N SER A 486 -9.00 -18.82 30.15
CA SER A 486 -8.74 -18.11 31.43
C SER A 486 -9.96 -18.13 32.35
N PRO A 487 -9.92 -18.74 33.56
CA PRO A 487 -11.09 -18.88 34.42
C PRO A 487 -11.77 -17.57 34.77
N ASN A 488 -11.00 -16.53 35.11
CA ASN A 488 -11.46 -15.19 35.48
C ASN A 488 -11.93 -14.29 34.32
N PHE A 489 -12.12 -14.82 33.10
CA PHE A 489 -12.72 -14.06 32.00
C PHE A 489 -14.19 -13.71 32.27
N ALA A 490 -14.53 -12.43 32.17
CA ALA A 490 -15.88 -11.90 32.30
C ALA A 490 -16.57 -11.65 30.95
N ILE A 491 -16.00 -10.79 30.10
CA ILE A 491 -16.61 -10.35 28.83
C ILE A 491 -15.53 -9.84 27.86
N LEU A 492 -15.76 -9.91 26.54
CA LEU A 492 -14.83 -9.42 25.52
C LEU A 492 -15.42 -8.22 24.78
N GLU A 493 -14.63 -7.17 24.54
CA GLU A 493 -15.04 -6.08 23.66
C GLU A 493 -15.06 -6.53 22.20
N MET A 494 -16.07 -6.12 21.43
CA MET A 494 -16.18 -6.41 20.01
C MET A 494 -16.49 -5.12 19.23
N SER A 495 -15.58 -4.75 18.32
CA SER A 495 -15.62 -3.53 17.50
C SER A 495 -16.65 -3.54 16.36
N LEU A 496 -17.41 -4.63 16.20
CA LEU A 496 -18.41 -4.79 15.14
C LEU A 496 -19.52 -3.71 15.22
N GLY A 497 -19.80 -3.06 14.09
CA GLY A 497 -20.84 -2.05 13.95
C GLY A 497 -20.49 -0.70 14.61
N MET A 498 -19.23 -0.47 14.97
CA MET A 498 -18.83 0.79 15.59
C MET A 498 -18.92 1.97 14.60
N HIS A 499 -19.44 3.10 15.09
CA HIS A 499 -19.73 4.27 14.26
C HIS A 499 -18.57 4.71 13.34
N TYR A 500 -17.34 4.78 13.86
CA TYR A 500 -16.17 5.19 13.07
C TYR A 500 -15.71 4.15 12.04
N ASN A 501 -16.07 2.88 12.16
CA ASN A 501 -15.88 1.87 11.11
C ASN A 501 -16.84 2.21 9.96
N THR A 502 -18.14 2.29 10.29
CA THR A 502 -19.24 2.55 9.33
C THR A 502 -19.24 3.94 8.69
N GLU A 503 -18.56 4.93 9.29
CA GLU A 503 -18.43 6.28 8.72
C GLU A 503 -17.29 6.42 7.70
N VAL A 504 -16.37 5.44 7.62
CA VAL A 504 -15.21 5.45 6.71
C VAL A 504 -15.40 4.50 5.50
N GLY A 505 -16.26 3.48 5.62
CA GLY A 505 -16.68 2.61 4.51
C GLY A 505 -17.43 1.37 5.00
N ASP A 506 -17.69 0.40 4.12
CA ASP A 506 -18.24 -0.92 4.47
C ASP A 506 -17.16 -1.87 5.07
N ILE A 507 -16.20 -1.31 5.81
CA ILE A 507 -15.08 -2.04 6.43
C ILE A 507 -15.32 -2.11 7.92
N ASP A 508 -15.29 -3.32 8.46
CA ASP A 508 -15.54 -3.61 9.87
C ASP A 508 -14.72 -4.82 10.33
N LEU A 509 -14.86 -5.21 11.60
CA LEU A 509 -14.14 -6.32 12.23
C LEU A 509 -14.08 -7.62 11.39
N LEU A 510 -15.15 -7.94 10.66
CA LEU A 510 -15.27 -9.19 9.90
C LEU A 510 -14.80 -9.07 8.43
N THR A 511 -14.53 -7.86 7.91
CA THR A 511 -14.27 -7.63 6.48
C THR A 511 -13.02 -8.34 5.94
N TYR A 512 -12.04 -8.62 6.81
CA TYR A 512 -10.81 -9.33 6.45
C TYR A 512 -10.87 -10.85 6.68
N LEU A 513 -12.02 -11.41 7.05
CA LEU A 513 -12.20 -12.84 7.26
C LEU A 513 -12.71 -13.54 6.00
N LYS A 514 -12.11 -14.68 5.64
CA LYS A 514 -12.66 -15.57 4.58
C LYS A 514 -13.98 -16.21 4.98
N ASP A 515 -14.17 -16.44 6.29
CA ASP A 515 -15.40 -16.96 6.86
C ASP A 515 -15.82 -16.09 8.07
N PRO A 516 -16.70 -15.11 7.86
CA PRO A 516 -17.26 -14.29 8.94
C PRO A 516 -18.09 -15.08 9.96
N SER A 517 -18.64 -16.25 9.59
CA SER A 517 -19.59 -17.00 10.45
C SER A 517 -18.97 -17.58 11.72
N VAL A 518 -17.63 -17.63 11.77
CA VAL A 518 -16.85 -17.98 12.98
C VAL A 518 -17.19 -17.10 14.19
N PHE A 519 -17.71 -15.89 13.97
CA PHE A 519 -18.13 -14.94 15.00
C PHE A 519 -19.64 -14.64 14.98
N ASP A 520 -20.47 -15.53 14.41
CA ASP A 520 -21.93 -15.40 14.45
C ASP A 520 -22.45 -15.32 15.90
N LEU A 521 -23.27 -14.29 16.17
CA LEU A 521 -23.75 -13.97 17.51
C LEU A 521 -25.12 -14.58 17.80
N GLU A 522 -25.18 -15.46 18.80
CA GLU A 522 -26.39 -16.02 19.38
C GLU A 522 -26.53 -15.53 20.84
N GLY A 523 -27.46 -14.60 21.08
CA GLY A 523 -27.72 -14.07 22.42
C GLY A 523 -26.52 -13.36 23.07
N GLY A 524 -25.78 -12.55 22.29
CA GLY A 524 -24.59 -11.83 22.77
C GLY A 524 -23.36 -12.71 23.00
N HIS A 525 -23.34 -13.91 22.43
CA HIS A 525 -22.21 -14.84 22.48
C HIS A 525 -21.92 -15.42 21.10
N PHE A 526 -20.66 -15.76 20.83
CA PHE A 526 -20.29 -16.67 19.73
C PHE A 526 -19.69 -17.97 20.31
N LYS A 527 -19.68 -19.04 19.51
CA LYS A 527 -19.14 -20.36 19.91
C LYS A 527 -17.62 -20.36 19.89
N ALA A 528 -16.98 -21.15 20.76
CA ALA A 528 -15.52 -21.29 20.74
C ALA A 528 -15.03 -21.73 19.35
N PRO A 529 -14.16 -20.95 18.66
CA PRO A 529 -13.62 -21.35 17.36
C PRO A 529 -12.85 -22.68 17.44
N THR A 530 -12.90 -23.46 16.37
CA THR A 530 -12.25 -24.78 16.29
C THR A 530 -11.21 -24.88 15.17
N GLY A 531 -11.02 -23.81 14.39
CA GLY A 531 -9.91 -23.70 13.44
C GLY A 531 -8.55 -23.70 14.14
N TYR A 532 -7.49 -23.99 13.38
CA TYR A 532 -6.13 -24.04 13.91
C TYR A 532 -5.57 -22.64 14.21
N GLY A 533 -4.59 -22.56 15.11
CA GLY A 533 -3.97 -21.28 15.47
C GLY A 533 -4.96 -20.35 16.17
N LEU A 534 -5.13 -19.15 15.62
CA LEU A 534 -6.12 -18.16 16.08
C LEU A 534 -7.58 -18.62 15.89
N GLY A 535 -7.82 -19.63 15.04
CA GLY A 535 -9.15 -20.14 14.75
C GLY A 535 -9.88 -19.40 13.64
N ILE A 536 -9.18 -18.53 12.90
CA ILE A 536 -9.70 -17.72 11.78
C ILE A 536 -8.83 -17.87 10.52
N GLU A 537 -9.38 -17.50 9.37
CA GLU A 537 -8.65 -17.39 8.10
C GLU A 537 -8.79 -15.97 7.54
N ILE A 538 -7.66 -15.32 7.26
CA ILE A 538 -7.64 -13.95 6.69
C ILE A 538 -7.74 -14.01 5.16
N ASP A 539 -8.52 -13.10 4.60
CA ASP A 539 -8.52 -12.79 3.17
C ASP A 539 -7.31 -11.90 2.85
N GLU A 540 -6.27 -12.54 2.29
CA GLU A 540 -5.03 -11.91 1.86
C GLU A 540 -5.26 -10.83 0.80
N GLU A 541 -6.19 -11.04 -0.14
CA GLU A 541 -6.42 -10.10 -1.24
C GLU A 541 -7.08 -8.82 -0.70
N MET A 542 -8.10 -8.97 0.14
CA MET A 542 -8.71 -7.84 0.86
C MET A 542 -7.70 -7.12 1.77
N ALA A 543 -6.88 -7.85 2.53
CA ALA A 543 -5.84 -7.28 3.37
C ALA A 543 -4.76 -6.54 2.56
N GLN A 544 -4.40 -7.02 1.36
CA GLN A 544 -3.46 -6.33 0.48
C GLN A 544 -4.05 -5.10 -0.24
N ILE A 545 -5.34 -5.14 -0.59
CA ILE A 545 -6.05 -4.00 -1.18
C ILE A 545 -6.08 -2.84 -0.19
N TRP A 546 -6.61 -3.08 1.02
CA TRP A 546 -6.71 -2.06 2.06
C TRP A 546 -5.36 -1.75 2.74
N GLY A 547 -4.41 -2.69 2.80
CA GLY A 547 -3.05 -2.41 3.26
C GLY A 547 -2.27 -1.42 2.36
N LYS A 548 -2.62 -1.35 1.07
CA LYS A 548 -2.11 -0.33 0.12
C LYS A 548 -2.96 0.94 0.10
N GLN A 549 -4.12 0.93 0.76
CA GLN A 549 -5.10 2.01 0.84
C GLN A 549 -5.65 2.13 2.27
N PRO A 550 -4.80 2.38 3.29
CA PRO A 550 -5.19 2.27 4.68
C PRO A 550 -6.41 3.16 4.99
N PRO A 551 -7.55 2.58 5.42
CA PRO A 551 -8.71 3.35 5.86
C PRO A 551 -8.30 4.28 6.99
N GLY A 552 -8.58 5.57 6.84
CA GLY A 552 -7.83 6.58 7.55
C GLY A 552 -8.06 6.60 9.07
N TYR A 553 -6.97 6.46 9.83
CA TYR A 553 -6.72 7.47 10.85
C TYR A 553 -6.80 8.83 10.17
N ALA A 554 -7.71 9.69 10.60
CA ALA A 554 -8.10 10.90 9.90
C ALA A 554 -6.99 11.97 9.81
N ARG A 555 -5.99 11.72 8.97
CA ARG A 555 -5.33 12.79 8.21
C ARG A 555 -6.42 13.37 7.32
N GLN A 556 -6.89 14.57 7.65
CA GLN A 556 -7.77 15.33 6.76
C GLN A 556 -7.00 15.74 5.50
N PHE A 557 -6.83 14.80 4.57
CA PHE A 557 -6.53 15.11 3.19
C PHE A 557 -7.86 15.41 2.50
N ARG A 558 -8.25 16.68 2.54
CA ARG A 558 -9.19 17.19 1.53
C ARG A 558 -8.37 17.39 0.26
N MET A 559 -8.97 17.22 -0.90
CA MET A 559 -8.34 17.58 -2.17
C MET A 559 -9.41 17.78 -3.23
N ASN A 560 -9.22 18.80 -4.09
CA ASN A 560 -10.27 19.27 -4.98
C ASN A 560 -9.72 19.68 -6.36
N PRO A 561 -9.97 18.89 -7.42
CA PRO A 561 -9.55 19.19 -8.78
C PRO A 561 -10.30 20.37 -9.42
N HIS A 562 -9.89 21.59 -9.10
CA HIS A 562 -10.53 22.80 -9.62
C HIS A 562 -9.85 23.42 -10.82
N ALA A 563 -10.36 23.00 -11.97
CA ALA A 563 -10.53 23.76 -13.19
C ALA A 563 -11.91 24.48 -13.14
N LEU A 564 -12.28 25.61 -13.79
CA LEU A 564 -11.66 26.74 -14.55
C LEU A 564 -12.45 28.04 -14.23
N GLY A 565 -12.02 29.29 -14.44
CA GLY A 565 -10.96 29.91 -15.23
C GLY A 565 -11.57 31.08 -16.04
N ASP A 566 -10.93 32.26 -16.05
CA ASP A 566 -11.64 33.53 -16.27
C ASP A 566 -11.60 34.13 -17.70
N GLY A 567 -12.30 35.26 -17.93
CA GLY A 567 -12.38 36.00 -19.20
C GLY A 567 -13.08 35.37 -20.44
N VAL A 568 -12.78 34.10 -20.77
CA VAL A 568 -12.93 33.55 -22.14
C VAL A 568 -13.49 32.09 -22.16
N PRO A 569 -14.29 31.67 -23.17
CA PRO A 569 -14.71 30.27 -23.35
C PRO A 569 -13.56 29.33 -23.78
N GLY A 570 -12.71 28.95 -22.82
CA GLY A 570 -11.68 27.92 -22.99
C GLY A 570 -12.24 26.54 -23.32
N ASN A 571 -11.40 25.67 -23.87
CA ASN A 571 -11.80 24.33 -24.33
C ASN A 571 -11.99 23.38 -23.12
N PRO A 572 -13.20 22.92 -22.78
CA PRO A 572 -13.48 22.23 -21.50
C PRO A 572 -12.85 20.84 -21.35
N ASP A 573 -12.33 20.33 -22.45
CA ASP A 573 -12.03 18.92 -22.72
C ASP A 573 -10.95 18.35 -21.79
N ILE A 574 -9.87 19.13 -21.57
CA ILE A 574 -8.74 18.75 -20.70
C ILE A 574 -9.13 18.82 -19.22
N GLY A 575 -9.90 19.84 -18.83
CA GLY A 575 -10.36 20.00 -17.45
C GLY A 575 -11.31 18.87 -17.04
N SER A 576 -12.26 18.54 -17.92
CA SER A 576 -13.18 17.41 -17.74
C SER A 576 -12.45 16.06 -17.73
N PHE A 577 -11.40 15.89 -18.56
CA PHE A 577 -10.58 14.68 -18.56
C PHE A 577 -9.85 14.49 -17.23
N TYR A 578 -9.11 15.51 -16.74
CA TYR A 578 -8.41 15.39 -15.47
C TYR A 578 -9.34 15.38 -14.25
N ALA A 579 -10.53 16.00 -14.33
CA ALA A 579 -11.58 15.81 -13.33
C ALA A 579 -12.03 14.34 -13.26
N PHE A 580 -12.18 13.67 -14.41
CA PHE A 580 -12.42 12.22 -14.46
C PHE A 580 -11.26 11.44 -13.84
N ILE A 581 -10.02 11.59 -14.33
CA ILE A 581 -8.84 10.87 -13.83
C ILE A 581 -8.73 10.98 -12.30
N LEU A 582 -8.91 12.18 -11.74
CA LEU A 582 -8.76 12.43 -10.31
C LEU A 582 -9.98 11.97 -9.48
N SER A 583 -11.19 11.95 -10.07
CA SER A 583 -12.39 11.37 -9.42
C SER A 583 -12.34 9.86 -9.19
N ARG A 584 -11.40 9.15 -9.82
CA ARG A 584 -11.21 7.71 -9.61
C ARG A 584 -10.58 7.36 -8.26
N SER A 585 -10.07 8.36 -7.54
CA SER A 585 -9.60 8.22 -6.17
C SER A 585 -10.72 8.56 -5.19
N GLU A 586 -11.12 7.61 -4.36
CA GLU A 586 -12.15 7.80 -3.33
C GLU A 586 -11.75 8.86 -2.29
N HIS A 587 -10.45 9.14 -2.15
CA HIS A 587 -9.90 10.23 -1.34
C HIS A 587 -10.08 11.64 -1.95
N VAL A 588 -10.75 11.78 -3.11
CA VAL A 588 -10.93 13.07 -3.81
C VAL A 588 -12.37 13.56 -3.74
N HIS A 589 -12.59 14.62 -2.95
CA HIS A 589 -13.86 15.36 -2.96
C HIS A 589 -13.91 16.37 -4.11
N LEU A 590 -14.11 15.86 -5.33
CA LEU A 590 -14.17 16.65 -6.56
C LEU A 590 -15.29 17.69 -6.53
N THR A 591 -14.94 18.96 -6.69
CA THR A 591 -15.83 20.05 -7.08
C THR A 591 -15.35 20.58 -8.43
N VAL A 592 -16.25 21.06 -9.29
CA VAL A 592 -15.89 21.62 -10.60
C VAL A 592 -16.31 23.09 -10.69
N VAL A 593 -15.41 23.99 -11.12
CA VAL A 593 -15.77 25.38 -11.41
C VAL A 593 -15.96 25.43 -12.92
N ALA A 594 -17.20 25.64 -13.34
CA ALA A 594 -17.54 25.71 -14.74
C ALA A 594 -18.33 26.99 -14.99
N ARG A 595 -17.98 27.73 -16.03
CA ARG A 595 -18.75 28.91 -16.47
C ARG A 595 -19.63 28.57 -17.67
N SER A 596 -19.02 28.14 -18.78
CA SER A 596 -19.73 27.72 -20.00
C SER A 596 -20.41 26.36 -19.89
N ASN A 597 -19.86 25.44 -19.08
CA ASN A 597 -20.39 24.10 -18.85
C ASN A 597 -21.22 23.99 -17.54
N PHE A 598 -21.47 25.11 -16.84
CA PHE A 598 -22.09 25.10 -15.51
C PHE A 598 -23.39 24.28 -15.47
N GLU A 599 -24.36 24.63 -16.31
CA GLU A 599 -25.70 24.03 -16.27
C GLU A 599 -25.64 22.52 -16.56
N ALA A 600 -24.88 22.11 -17.59
CA ALA A 600 -24.73 20.72 -17.97
C ALA A 600 -24.04 19.89 -16.87
N VAL A 601 -22.93 20.38 -16.32
CA VAL A 601 -22.15 19.65 -15.30
C VAL A 601 -22.84 19.65 -13.94
N SER A 602 -23.57 20.72 -13.60
CA SER A 602 -24.37 20.81 -12.37
C SER A 602 -25.60 19.88 -12.41
N ALA A 603 -26.33 19.87 -13.52
CA ALA A 603 -27.52 19.03 -13.68
C ALA A 603 -27.18 17.54 -13.90
N SER A 604 -26.16 17.27 -14.73
CA SER A 604 -25.93 15.94 -15.30
C SER A 604 -24.51 15.42 -15.14
N GLY A 605 -23.58 16.13 -14.49
CA GLY A 605 -22.19 15.67 -14.34
C GLY A 605 -21.38 15.71 -15.64
N ILE A 606 -20.32 14.90 -15.70
CA ILE A 606 -19.38 14.79 -16.82
C ILE A 606 -19.42 13.36 -17.35
N SER A 607 -19.80 13.17 -18.61
CA SER A 607 -19.69 11.91 -19.32
C SER A 607 -18.42 11.88 -20.17
N ILE A 608 -17.67 10.78 -20.12
CA ILE A 608 -16.48 10.56 -20.94
C ILE A 608 -16.61 9.28 -21.76
N ASP A 609 -16.30 9.38 -23.05
CA ASP A 609 -16.09 8.24 -23.95
C ASP A 609 -14.62 8.21 -24.37
N SER A 610 -13.83 7.35 -23.73
CA SER A 610 -12.38 7.30 -23.87
C SER A 610 -11.92 6.02 -24.56
N GLN A 611 -11.06 6.15 -25.57
CA GLN A 611 -10.45 5.00 -26.25
C GLN A 611 -9.47 4.22 -25.34
N ASN A 612 -8.80 4.90 -24.41
CA ASN A 612 -7.90 4.26 -23.42
C ASN A 612 -8.64 3.73 -22.19
N HIS A 613 -9.66 4.45 -21.71
CA HIS A 613 -10.29 4.16 -20.40
C HIS A 613 -11.68 3.51 -20.50
N GLY A 614 -12.32 3.53 -21.66
CA GLY A 614 -13.73 3.16 -21.83
C GLY A 614 -14.70 4.30 -21.51
N LYS A 615 -15.98 3.95 -21.33
CA LYS A 615 -17.05 4.91 -21.02
C LYS A 615 -17.24 5.07 -19.53
N HIS A 616 -17.20 6.31 -19.02
CA HIS A 616 -17.42 6.63 -17.61
C HIS A 616 -18.34 7.83 -17.44
N HIS A 617 -18.87 7.95 -16.23
CA HIS A 617 -19.70 9.06 -15.83
C HIS A 617 -19.26 9.55 -14.44
N VAL A 618 -19.06 10.85 -14.31
CA VAL A 618 -18.45 11.49 -13.13
C VAL A 618 -19.40 12.57 -12.65
N LYS A 619 -19.87 12.45 -11.41
CA LYS A 619 -20.69 13.47 -10.77
C LYS A 619 -19.85 14.21 -9.73
N PRO A 620 -19.45 15.47 -9.97
CA PRO A 620 -18.78 16.28 -8.96
C PRO A 620 -19.64 16.39 -7.70
N HIS A 621 -19.01 16.37 -6.52
CA HIS A 621 -19.64 16.58 -5.23
C HIS A 621 -20.37 17.94 -5.17
N LYS A 622 -19.78 18.98 -5.79
CA LYS A 622 -20.36 20.31 -5.95
C LYS A 622 -19.93 20.92 -7.30
N VAL A 623 -20.69 21.88 -7.80
CA VAL A 623 -20.36 22.64 -9.03
C VAL A 623 -20.63 24.12 -8.77
N PHE A 624 -19.68 24.98 -9.15
CA PHE A 624 -19.74 26.44 -8.94
C PHE A 624 -19.40 27.20 -10.23
N ARG A 625 -19.77 28.49 -10.30
CA ARG A 625 -19.40 29.39 -11.40
C ARG A 625 -18.09 30.12 -11.11
N THR A 626 -17.76 30.32 -9.84
CA THR A 626 -16.50 30.95 -9.37
C THR A 626 -15.92 30.20 -8.17
N VAL A 627 -14.62 30.40 -7.88
CA VAL A 627 -13.98 29.84 -6.69
C VAL A 627 -14.49 30.50 -5.40
N ALA A 628 -14.89 31.77 -5.47
CA ALA A 628 -15.45 32.51 -4.34
C ALA A 628 -16.76 31.90 -3.81
N GLU A 629 -17.65 31.43 -4.70
CA GLU A 629 -18.91 30.75 -4.33
C GLU A 629 -18.70 29.50 -3.47
N ALA A 630 -17.54 28.85 -3.56
CA ALA A 630 -17.27 27.63 -2.81
C ALA A 630 -17.11 27.86 -1.30
N GLY A 631 -16.78 29.10 -0.88
CA GLY A 631 -16.72 29.50 0.53
C GLY A 631 -15.69 28.77 1.40
N GLN A 632 -14.73 28.05 0.80
CA GLN A 632 -13.78 27.19 1.50
C GLN A 632 -12.40 27.20 0.85
N LYS A 633 -11.38 26.74 1.59
CA LYS A 633 -10.01 26.55 1.10
C LYS A 633 -9.78 25.11 0.62
N PHE A 634 -8.82 24.91 -0.28
CA PHE A 634 -8.51 23.61 -0.89
C PHE A 634 -7.03 23.26 -0.74
N ASP A 635 -6.71 21.97 -0.54
CA ASP A 635 -5.31 21.51 -0.52
C ASP A 635 -4.64 21.56 -1.89
N PHE A 636 -5.41 21.43 -2.97
CA PHE A 636 -4.94 21.61 -4.34
C PHE A 636 -5.97 22.39 -5.17
N ILE A 637 -5.48 23.12 -6.16
CA ILE A 637 -6.28 23.80 -7.21
C ILE A 637 -5.61 23.50 -8.55
N ILE A 638 -6.37 23.18 -9.60
CA ILE A 638 -5.84 22.59 -10.85
C ILE A 638 -6.23 23.43 -12.07
N CYS A 639 -5.39 24.42 -12.38
CA CYS A 639 -5.57 25.34 -13.49
C CYS A 639 -5.30 24.62 -14.83
N THR A 640 -6.35 24.24 -15.56
CA THR A 640 -6.25 23.71 -16.94
C THR A 640 -6.76 24.70 -18.01
N ASN A 641 -6.94 26.00 -17.67
CA ASN A 641 -7.56 26.97 -18.59
C ASN A 641 -6.62 27.35 -19.72
N LYS A 642 -7.21 27.85 -20.80
CA LYS A 642 -6.44 28.61 -21.78
C LYS A 642 -5.74 29.77 -21.09
N ALA A 643 -4.44 29.84 -21.30
CA ALA A 643 -3.52 30.76 -20.66
C ALA A 643 -3.55 32.12 -21.37
N VAL A 644 -4.72 32.77 -21.34
CA VAL A 644 -4.97 34.07 -22.00
C VAL A 644 -4.73 35.24 -21.06
N ASP A 645 -5.02 35.08 -19.77
CA ASP A 645 -4.71 36.04 -18.70
C ASP A 645 -4.42 35.28 -17.39
N GLN A 646 -3.14 35.24 -17.01
CA GLN A 646 -2.70 34.55 -15.80
C GLN A 646 -2.75 35.43 -14.55
N LEU A 647 -2.77 36.76 -14.70
CA LEU A 647 -2.92 37.68 -13.57
C LEU A 647 -4.36 37.65 -13.05
N SER A 648 -5.35 37.62 -13.96
CA SER A 648 -6.74 37.32 -13.60
C SER A 648 -6.82 35.94 -12.97
N THR A 649 -6.37 34.87 -13.67
CA THR A 649 -6.49 33.49 -13.16
C THR A 649 -5.92 33.31 -11.74
N ALA A 650 -4.77 33.92 -11.44
CA ALA A 650 -4.18 33.89 -10.10
C ALA A 650 -5.00 34.69 -9.06
N ALA A 651 -5.66 35.79 -9.45
CA ALA A 651 -6.60 36.51 -8.58
C ALA A 651 -7.88 35.70 -8.33
N ASP A 652 -8.42 35.03 -9.34
CA ASP A 652 -9.70 34.31 -9.28
C ASP A 652 -9.66 33.09 -8.36
N ILE A 653 -8.51 32.42 -8.26
CA ILE A 653 -8.33 31.28 -7.34
C ILE A 653 -8.00 31.70 -5.90
N ALA A 654 -7.61 32.96 -5.65
CA ALA A 654 -7.19 33.43 -4.33
C ALA A 654 -8.22 33.20 -3.20
N PRO A 655 -9.56 33.28 -3.43
CA PRO A 655 -10.55 32.90 -2.43
C PRO A 655 -10.43 31.44 -1.96
N GLY A 656 -9.97 30.52 -2.82
CA GLY A 656 -9.77 29.10 -2.52
C GLY A 656 -8.38 28.73 -1.99
N VAL A 657 -7.37 29.61 -2.15
CA VAL A 657 -6.00 29.36 -1.68
C VAL A 657 -5.87 29.68 -0.19
N GLY A 658 -5.31 28.74 0.58
CA GLY A 658 -4.88 28.91 1.97
C GLY A 658 -3.45 28.39 2.17
N ASP A 659 -2.96 28.44 3.41
CA ASP A 659 -1.53 28.22 3.72
C ASP A 659 -0.97 26.87 3.25
N ASN A 660 -1.81 25.84 3.20
CA ASN A 660 -1.44 24.48 2.79
C ASN A 660 -1.76 24.16 1.32
N THR A 661 -2.35 25.08 0.55
CA THR A 661 -2.72 24.83 -0.85
C THR A 661 -1.51 24.62 -1.76
N SER A 662 -1.68 23.73 -2.73
CA SER A 662 -0.77 23.51 -3.86
C SER A 662 -1.49 23.89 -5.16
N ILE A 663 -0.79 24.52 -6.10
CA ILE A 663 -1.37 24.97 -7.38
C ILE A 663 -0.78 24.09 -8.47
N VAL A 664 -1.65 23.41 -9.22
CA VAL A 664 -1.28 22.54 -10.34
C VAL A 664 -1.60 23.25 -11.66
N ILE A 665 -0.63 23.37 -12.56
CA ILE A 665 -0.75 24.15 -13.80
C ILE A 665 -0.65 23.21 -15.00
N ILE A 666 -1.80 22.91 -15.62
CA ILE A 666 -1.95 22.07 -16.82
C ILE A 666 -2.37 22.95 -18.01
N GLN A 667 -1.57 23.99 -18.29
CA GLN A 667 -1.83 25.00 -19.31
C GLN A 667 -0.71 25.03 -20.36
N ASN A 668 -1.02 25.42 -21.61
CA ASN A 668 0.00 25.58 -22.65
C ASN A 668 0.87 26.82 -22.40
N GLY A 669 2.06 26.86 -23.01
CA GLY A 669 2.97 28.01 -22.94
C GLY A 669 4.01 27.92 -21.83
N VAL A 670 4.86 28.95 -21.77
CA VAL A 670 5.92 29.16 -20.77
C VAL A 670 5.67 30.47 -20.01
N GLY A 671 6.17 30.56 -18.78
CA GLY A 671 5.96 31.74 -17.94
C GLY A 671 4.59 31.85 -17.28
N ASN A 672 3.74 30.83 -17.40
CA ASN A 672 2.44 30.78 -16.72
C ASN A 672 2.60 30.85 -15.20
N GLU A 673 3.60 30.13 -14.70
CA GLU A 673 3.86 29.93 -13.28
C GLU A 673 4.26 31.22 -12.54
N ASP A 674 4.82 32.21 -13.25
CA ASP A 674 5.36 33.45 -12.68
C ASP A 674 4.25 34.25 -11.95
N ALA A 675 3.07 34.39 -12.56
CA ALA A 675 1.93 35.10 -11.97
C ALA A 675 1.38 34.41 -10.71
N PHE A 676 1.35 33.07 -10.68
CA PHE A 676 0.96 32.32 -9.49
C PHE A 676 2.01 32.41 -8.39
N ARG A 677 3.31 32.40 -8.72
CA ARG A 677 4.40 32.55 -7.75
C ARG A 677 4.43 33.95 -7.14
N GLU A 678 4.16 35.00 -7.92
CA GLU A 678 4.03 36.37 -7.41
C GLU A 678 2.84 36.52 -6.46
N LYS A 679 1.68 35.95 -6.82
CA LYS A 679 0.46 36.01 -6.02
C LYS A 679 0.49 35.13 -4.77
N PHE A 680 1.17 33.98 -4.83
CA PHE A 680 1.22 32.97 -3.78
C PHE A 680 2.66 32.51 -3.49
N PRO A 681 3.51 33.36 -2.86
CA PRO A 681 4.94 33.09 -2.72
C PRO A 681 5.27 31.76 -2.02
N SER A 682 4.48 31.38 -1.02
CA SER A 682 4.66 30.16 -0.20
C SER A 682 3.97 28.90 -0.73
N ALA A 683 3.14 29.00 -1.77
CA ALA A 683 2.41 27.84 -2.29
C ALA A 683 3.34 26.87 -3.03
N THR A 684 3.07 25.58 -2.91
CA THR A 684 3.69 24.58 -3.80
C THR A 684 3.10 24.76 -5.19
N ILE A 685 3.95 24.89 -6.23
CA ILE A 685 3.49 24.97 -7.61
C ILE A 685 3.97 23.73 -8.37
N ILE A 686 3.03 22.89 -8.77
CA ILE A 686 3.27 21.71 -9.61
C ILE A 686 2.92 22.12 -11.03
N SER A 687 3.91 22.09 -11.91
CA SER A 687 3.74 22.45 -13.31
C SER A 687 3.65 21.19 -14.16
N CYS A 688 2.85 21.25 -15.22
CA CYS A 688 2.52 20.09 -16.05
C CYS A 688 2.58 20.43 -17.55
N VAL A 689 2.88 19.40 -18.35
CA VAL A 689 2.88 19.42 -19.82
C VAL A 689 2.09 18.20 -20.30
N THR A 690 0.93 18.42 -20.90
CA THR A 690 0.01 17.34 -21.34
C THR A 690 -0.05 17.22 -22.87
N TRP A 691 -0.15 15.99 -23.37
CA TRP A 691 -0.36 15.63 -24.79
C TRP A 691 -1.66 14.83 -24.97
N VAL A 692 -2.69 15.19 -24.19
CA VAL A 692 -4.02 14.57 -24.21
C VAL A 692 -4.85 14.99 -25.44
N GLY A 693 -5.38 14.00 -26.16
CA GLY A 693 -6.29 14.17 -27.29
C GLY A 693 -7.75 14.10 -26.86
N ALA A 694 -8.31 15.21 -26.37
CA ALA A 694 -9.72 15.30 -25.98
C ALA A 694 -10.49 16.31 -26.86
N ARG A 695 -11.79 16.05 -27.05
CA ARG A 695 -12.76 16.92 -27.74
C ARG A 695 -14.10 16.94 -26.99
N GLN A 696 -14.68 18.11 -26.75
CA GLN A 696 -16.07 18.26 -26.31
C GLN A 696 -17.00 18.45 -27.51
N PRO A 697 -17.82 17.45 -27.90
CA PRO A 697 -18.86 17.64 -28.91
C PRO A 697 -20.07 18.44 -28.39
N GLU A 698 -20.41 18.28 -27.11
CA GLU A 698 -21.56 18.94 -26.45
C GLU A 698 -21.28 19.18 -24.95
N PRO A 699 -21.87 20.21 -24.31
CA PRO A 699 -21.63 20.51 -22.90
C PRO A 699 -21.87 19.31 -21.97
N GLY A 700 -20.96 19.06 -21.04
CA GLY A 700 -21.01 17.90 -20.13
C GLY A 700 -20.54 16.57 -20.74
N PHE A 701 -20.27 16.47 -22.05
CA PHE A 701 -19.73 15.27 -22.68
C PHE A 701 -18.30 15.53 -23.22
N ILE A 702 -17.41 14.53 -23.10
CA ILE A 702 -16.08 14.55 -23.71
C ILE A 702 -15.74 13.24 -24.41
N HIS A 703 -15.14 13.33 -25.59
CA HIS A 703 -14.53 12.20 -26.29
C HIS A 703 -13.01 12.29 -26.16
N HIS A 704 -12.37 11.21 -25.72
CA HIS A 704 -10.93 11.11 -25.53
C HIS A 704 -10.34 10.03 -26.45
N THR A 705 -9.31 10.36 -27.21
CA THR A 705 -8.65 9.45 -28.16
C THR A 705 -7.60 8.58 -27.44
N THR A 706 -6.73 7.90 -28.18
CA THR A 706 -5.59 7.17 -27.61
C THR A 706 -4.42 8.05 -27.17
N SER A 707 -4.39 9.33 -27.58
CA SER A 707 -3.29 10.25 -27.27
C SER A 707 -3.35 10.70 -25.82
N GLU A 708 -2.47 10.16 -24.98
CA GLU A 708 -2.43 10.41 -23.54
C GLU A 708 -0.97 10.33 -23.06
N ASP A 709 -0.42 11.45 -22.60
CA ASP A 709 0.89 11.57 -21.94
C ASP A 709 0.94 12.88 -21.15
N MET A 710 1.64 12.89 -20.01
CA MET A 710 1.72 14.02 -19.10
C MET A 710 3.07 14.06 -18.39
N GLN A 711 3.90 15.07 -18.65
CA GLN A 711 5.08 15.34 -17.83
C GLN A 711 4.73 16.28 -16.67
N VAL A 712 5.21 15.97 -15.47
CA VAL A 712 4.87 16.66 -14.21
C VAL A 712 6.13 16.96 -13.41
N GLY A 713 6.25 18.15 -12.85
CA GLY A 713 7.35 18.48 -11.95
C GLY A 713 7.14 19.79 -11.20
N LEU A 714 8.00 20.09 -10.22
CA LEU A 714 7.89 21.29 -9.41
C LEU A 714 8.38 22.53 -10.17
N TYR A 715 7.64 23.63 -10.07
CA TYR A 715 8.13 24.94 -10.46
C TYR A 715 8.99 25.51 -9.30
N PRO A 716 10.26 25.91 -9.56
CA PRO A 716 11.21 26.25 -8.51
C PRO A 716 10.70 27.24 -7.46
N ASN A 717 10.96 26.94 -6.20
CA ASN A 717 10.52 27.73 -5.05
C ASN A 717 11.73 28.14 -4.19
N LYS A 718 12.24 29.36 -4.38
CA LYS A 718 13.39 29.88 -3.62
C LYS A 718 13.03 30.31 -2.18
N ALA A 719 11.73 30.38 -1.85
CA ALA A 719 11.23 30.90 -0.58
C ALA A 719 10.42 29.86 0.23
N GLY A 720 10.27 28.63 -0.27
CA GLY A 720 9.44 27.59 0.33
C GLY A 720 10.24 26.44 0.94
N ASP A 721 9.50 25.54 1.57
CA ASP A 721 10.04 24.29 2.10
C ASP A 721 10.11 23.22 1.00
N ALA A 722 11.33 22.86 0.61
CA ALA A 722 11.59 21.82 -0.40
C ALA A 722 11.07 20.43 0.02
N SER A 723 10.97 20.14 1.33
CA SER A 723 10.38 18.90 1.84
C SER A 723 8.88 18.87 1.58
N ARG A 724 8.16 19.94 1.94
CA ARG A 724 6.74 20.12 1.60
C ARG A 724 6.49 20.04 0.10
N ASP A 725 7.26 20.75 -0.73
CA ASP A 725 7.07 20.75 -2.18
C ASP A 725 7.24 19.32 -2.76
N THR A 726 8.25 18.57 -2.30
CA THR A 726 8.44 17.15 -2.66
C THR A 726 7.29 16.26 -2.20
N GLN A 727 6.78 16.46 -0.97
CA GLN A 727 5.65 15.70 -0.43
C GLN A 727 4.36 15.95 -1.21
N ARG A 728 4.07 17.22 -1.56
CA ARG A 728 2.89 17.61 -2.34
C ARG A 728 2.98 17.10 -3.80
N LEU A 729 4.17 17.04 -4.40
CA LEU A 729 4.37 16.39 -5.70
C LEU A 729 4.03 14.89 -5.62
N ALA A 730 4.55 14.16 -4.63
CA ALA A 730 4.28 12.73 -4.45
C ALA A 730 2.80 12.43 -4.19
N GLN A 731 2.08 13.32 -3.49
CA GLN A 731 0.62 13.22 -3.34
C GLN A 731 -0.11 13.34 -4.68
N PHE A 732 0.31 14.26 -5.55
CA PHE A 732 -0.30 14.42 -6.87
C PHE A 732 0.04 13.25 -7.81
N GLU A 733 1.28 12.75 -7.79
CA GLU A 733 1.72 11.53 -8.46
C GLU A 733 0.83 10.32 -8.10
N SER A 734 0.55 10.12 -6.81
CA SER A 734 -0.31 9.04 -6.34
C SER A 734 -1.72 9.11 -6.94
N LEU A 735 -2.27 10.32 -7.12
CA LEU A 735 -3.61 10.50 -7.67
C LEU A 735 -3.67 10.28 -9.18
N LEU A 736 -2.64 10.67 -9.92
CA LEU A 736 -2.51 10.34 -11.34
C LEU A 736 -2.38 8.81 -11.54
N SER A 737 -1.65 8.14 -10.64
CA SER A 737 -1.49 6.68 -10.63
C SER A 737 -2.81 5.95 -10.38
N ILE A 738 -3.60 6.38 -9.38
CA ILE A 738 -4.94 5.84 -9.10
C ILE A 738 -5.89 6.11 -10.28
N GLY A 739 -5.76 7.30 -10.88
CA GLY A 739 -6.49 7.68 -12.10
C GLY A 739 -6.15 6.87 -13.35
N LYS A 740 -5.06 6.08 -13.30
CA LYS A 740 -4.50 5.24 -14.38
C LYS A 740 -4.10 6.03 -15.63
N THR A 741 -3.80 7.31 -15.51
CA THR A 741 -3.35 8.12 -16.66
C THR A 741 -1.87 7.86 -16.95
N ILE A 742 -1.45 8.06 -18.20
CA ILE A 742 -0.03 7.97 -18.59
C ILE A 742 0.66 9.28 -18.20
N PHE A 743 1.62 9.21 -17.28
CA PHE A 743 2.40 10.37 -16.84
C PHE A 743 3.85 10.01 -16.49
N GLN A 744 4.70 11.03 -16.38
CA GLN A 744 6.10 10.94 -16.00
C GLN A 744 6.47 12.09 -15.05
N ILE A 745 7.10 11.78 -13.91
CA ILE A 745 7.70 12.80 -13.06
C ILE A 745 9.06 13.19 -13.63
N VAL A 746 9.26 14.49 -13.89
CA VAL A 746 10.48 15.05 -14.48
C VAL A 746 11.21 15.98 -13.50
N PRO A 747 12.55 15.91 -13.41
CA PRO A 747 13.31 16.68 -12.42
C PRO A 747 13.36 18.19 -12.71
N ASN A 748 13.15 18.59 -13.97
CA ASN A 748 13.08 19.99 -14.37
C ASN A 748 12.01 20.21 -15.46
N ILE A 749 10.76 20.38 -15.02
CA ILE A 749 9.58 20.61 -15.86
C ILE A 749 9.72 21.78 -16.86
N GLN A 750 10.62 22.74 -16.61
CA GLN A 750 10.83 23.84 -17.56
C GLN A 750 11.40 23.33 -18.89
N VAL A 751 12.21 22.26 -18.90
CA VAL A 751 12.71 21.66 -20.15
C VAL A 751 11.53 21.21 -21.02
N GLN A 752 10.61 20.42 -20.47
CA GLN A 752 9.44 19.91 -21.21
C GLN A 752 8.49 21.03 -21.64
N ARG A 753 8.36 22.09 -20.82
CA ARG A 753 7.57 23.28 -21.19
C ARG A 753 8.15 24.00 -22.38
N TRP A 754 9.46 24.27 -22.37
CA TRP A 754 10.13 24.92 -23.50
C TRP A 754 10.17 24.01 -24.74
N GLU A 755 10.39 22.69 -24.61
CA GLU A 755 10.25 21.74 -25.74
C GLU A 755 8.85 21.82 -26.38
N LYS A 756 7.78 21.82 -25.58
CA LYS A 756 6.41 21.97 -26.10
C LYS A 756 6.15 23.38 -26.68
N VAL A 757 6.80 24.42 -26.18
CA VAL A 757 6.69 25.77 -26.76
C VAL A 757 7.44 25.89 -28.08
N VAL A 758 8.54 25.18 -28.32
CA VAL A 758 9.15 25.08 -29.66
C VAL A 758 8.15 24.51 -30.68
N TRP A 759 7.43 23.44 -30.31
CA TRP A 759 6.35 22.87 -31.12
C TRP A 759 5.18 23.84 -31.32
N ASN A 760 4.66 24.42 -30.23
CA ASN A 760 3.50 25.31 -30.27
C ASN A 760 3.81 26.61 -31.03
N ALA A 761 4.95 27.26 -30.79
CA ALA A 761 5.33 28.52 -31.44
C ALA A 761 5.39 28.36 -32.96
N ALA A 762 5.84 27.20 -33.46
CA ALA A 762 5.73 26.86 -34.87
C ALA A 762 4.27 26.58 -35.29
N TRP A 763 3.68 25.48 -34.84
CA TRP A 763 2.44 25.00 -35.46
C TRP A 763 1.21 25.80 -35.07
N ASN A 764 1.15 26.37 -33.87
CA ASN A 764 0.03 27.20 -33.45
C ASN A 764 0.01 28.52 -34.22
N SER A 765 1.16 29.18 -34.37
CA SER A 765 1.21 30.46 -35.08
C SER A 765 0.94 30.30 -36.58
N LEU A 766 1.64 29.35 -37.22
CA LEU A 766 1.62 29.19 -38.68
C LEU A 766 0.26 28.69 -39.18
N THR A 767 -0.34 27.69 -38.53
CA THR A 767 -1.67 27.17 -38.95
C THR A 767 -2.81 28.15 -38.64
N ALA A 768 -2.71 28.97 -37.57
CA ALA A 768 -3.72 29.99 -37.27
C ALA A 768 -3.64 31.20 -38.22
N LEU A 769 -2.43 31.59 -38.64
CA LEU A 769 -2.22 32.69 -39.60
C LEU A 769 -2.63 32.34 -41.03
N THR A 770 -2.31 31.11 -41.47
CA THR A 770 -2.45 30.71 -42.88
C THR A 770 -3.74 29.95 -43.17
N LEU A 771 -4.39 29.40 -42.13
CA LEU A 771 -5.52 28.45 -42.24
C LEU A 771 -5.17 27.18 -43.03
N MET A 772 -3.87 26.91 -43.23
CA MET A 772 -3.34 25.64 -43.69
C MET A 772 -3.20 24.66 -42.52
N ASP A 773 -3.16 23.36 -42.83
CA ASP A 773 -2.60 22.37 -41.92
C ASP A 773 -1.06 22.42 -41.96
N THR A 774 -0.41 21.65 -41.08
CA THR A 774 1.05 21.61 -40.97
C THR A 774 1.77 21.15 -42.24
N HIS A 775 1.19 20.24 -43.02
CA HIS A 775 1.83 19.72 -44.24
C HIS A 775 1.66 20.68 -45.41
N ALA A 776 0.45 21.20 -45.60
CA ALA A 776 0.15 22.21 -46.60
C ALA A 776 1.05 23.45 -46.42
N TRP A 777 1.32 23.89 -45.18
CA TRP A 777 2.31 24.92 -44.89
C TRP A 777 3.72 24.53 -45.36
N LEU A 778 4.23 23.36 -44.96
CA LEU A 778 5.58 22.91 -45.31
C LEU A 778 5.77 22.70 -46.82
N SER A 779 4.70 22.44 -47.57
CA SER A 779 4.70 22.37 -49.04
C SER A 779 4.40 23.69 -49.77
N SER A 780 4.06 24.77 -49.05
CA SER A 780 3.57 26.02 -49.67
C SER A 780 4.65 26.84 -50.39
N SER A 781 5.93 26.64 -50.06
CA SER A 781 7.07 27.37 -50.60
C SER A 781 8.38 26.68 -50.20
N ASP A 782 9.41 26.76 -51.05
CA ASP A 782 10.78 26.31 -50.73
C ASP A 782 11.36 26.97 -49.45
N LEU A 783 10.83 28.13 -49.05
CA LEU A 783 11.24 28.86 -47.86
C LEU A 783 10.50 28.45 -46.58
N SER A 784 9.35 27.77 -46.67
CA SER A 784 8.46 27.48 -45.53
C SER A 784 9.18 26.69 -44.42
N THR A 785 9.86 25.61 -44.79
CA THR A 785 10.60 24.72 -43.89
C THR A 785 11.78 25.45 -43.24
N SER A 786 12.50 26.28 -44.01
CA SER A 786 13.63 27.06 -43.48
C SER A 786 13.19 28.13 -42.48
N MET A 787 12.04 28.77 -42.73
CA MET A 787 11.43 29.75 -41.83
C MET A 787 10.88 29.09 -40.56
N THR A 788 10.23 27.94 -40.66
CA THR A 788 9.82 27.13 -39.49
C THR A 788 11.02 26.69 -38.65
N ARG A 789 12.12 26.25 -39.29
CA ARG A 789 13.38 25.93 -38.57
C ARG A 789 13.97 27.13 -37.86
N LYS A 790 14.00 28.32 -38.49
CA LYS A 790 14.47 29.57 -37.85
C LYS A 790 13.60 29.93 -36.65
N LEU A 791 12.28 29.87 -36.79
CA LEU A 791 11.31 30.12 -35.71
C LEU A 791 11.53 29.19 -34.50
N MET A 792 11.68 27.88 -34.75
CA MET A 792 11.98 26.91 -33.68
C MET A 792 13.34 27.20 -33.01
N LYS A 793 14.36 27.58 -33.81
CA LYS A 793 15.68 27.96 -33.29
C LYS A 793 15.63 29.20 -32.39
N GLU A 794 14.92 30.25 -32.78
CA GLU A 794 14.79 31.48 -31.97
C GLU A 794 14.20 31.18 -30.57
N VAL A 795 13.23 30.26 -30.48
CA VAL A 795 12.68 29.79 -29.18
C VAL A 795 13.73 29.03 -28.35
N ILE A 796 14.51 28.14 -28.99
CA ILE A 796 15.59 27.39 -28.33
C ILE A 796 16.71 28.33 -27.84
N ASP A 797 17.05 29.35 -28.62
CA ASP A 797 18.07 30.35 -28.25
C ASP A 797 17.65 31.11 -26.98
N VAL A 798 16.38 31.52 -26.87
CA VAL A 798 15.84 32.15 -25.66
C VAL A 798 15.79 31.18 -24.47
N ALA A 799 15.38 29.92 -24.68
CA ALA A 799 15.35 28.90 -23.63
C ALA A 799 16.75 28.67 -23.02
N ASN A 800 17.76 28.48 -23.88
CA ASN A 800 19.14 28.29 -23.48
C ASN A 800 19.71 29.52 -22.77
N ALA A 801 19.39 30.74 -23.23
CA ALA A 801 19.79 31.99 -22.57
C ALA A 801 19.15 32.17 -21.16
N LEU A 802 18.00 31.54 -20.90
CA LEU A 802 17.35 31.46 -19.59
C LEU A 802 17.89 30.30 -18.71
N GLY A 803 18.86 29.52 -19.20
CA GLY A 803 19.41 28.36 -18.49
C GLY A 803 18.54 27.10 -18.55
N VAL A 804 17.58 27.03 -19.49
CA VAL A 804 16.81 25.81 -19.78
C VAL A 804 17.50 25.06 -20.93
N PRO A 805 18.19 23.92 -20.66
CA PRO A 805 19.04 23.28 -21.67
C PRO A 805 18.20 22.58 -22.74
N LEU A 806 18.18 23.13 -23.95
CA LEU A 806 17.56 22.54 -25.14
C LEU A 806 18.58 22.34 -26.25
N GLY A 807 18.70 21.10 -26.74
CA GLY A 807 19.52 20.76 -27.91
C GLY A 807 18.85 21.18 -29.23
N TYR A 808 19.65 21.59 -30.21
CA TYR A 808 19.13 22.01 -31.52
C TYR A 808 18.59 20.86 -32.38
N GLU A 809 19.00 19.62 -32.10
CA GLU A 809 18.45 18.40 -32.71
C GLU A 809 16.97 18.15 -32.37
N LEU A 810 16.43 18.89 -31.38
CA LEU A 810 15.00 18.98 -31.14
C LEU A 810 14.23 19.47 -32.38
N ILE A 811 14.81 20.39 -33.17
CA ILE A 811 14.15 20.95 -34.36
C ILE A 811 13.86 19.84 -35.38
N ASP A 812 14.86 19.01 -35.67
CA ASP A 812 14.71 17.86 -36.57
C ASP A 812 13.71 16.84 -35.99
N ARG A 813 13.87 16.48 -34.71
CA ARG A 813 12.98 15.57 -33.98
C ARG A 813 11.50 15.98 -34.04
N LEU A 814 11.21 17.28 -33.93
CA LEU A 814 9.86 17.83 -33.99
C LEU A 814 9.33 17.95 -35.43
N LEU A 815 10.20 18.16 -36.42
CA LEU A 815 9.82 18.15 -37.84
C LEU A 815 9.53 16.73 -38.34
N ASP A 816 10.37 15.76 -37.99
CA ASP A 816 10.15 14.35 -38.29
C ASP A 816 8.86 13.86 -37.61
N LYS A 817 8.62 14.28 -36.36
CA LYS A 817 7.38 13.97 -35.64
C LYS A 817 6.14 14.52 -36.33
N ILE A 818 6.14 15.76 -36.85
CA ILE A 818 4.95 16.28 -37.53
C ILE A 818 4.72 15.61 -38.88
N LEU A 819 5.79 15.29 -39.63
CA LEU A 819 5.70 14.63 -40.94
C LEU A 819 5.30 13.15 -40.85
N ALA A 820 5.52 12.51 -39.70
CA ALA A 820 5.02 11.17 -39.39
C ALA A 820 3.55 11.15 -38.94
N MET A 821 2.95 12.30 -38.63
CA MET A 821 1.55 12.43 -38.21
C MET A 821 0.65 12.79 -39.40
N PRO A 822 -0.65 12.48 -39.37
CA PRO A 822 -1.61 13.03 -40.32
C PRO A 822 -1.58 14.57 -40.33
N PRO A 823 -1.92 15.24 -41.44
CA PRO A 823 -2.01 16.70 -41.48
C PRO A 823 -2.99 17.24 -40.42
N ILE A 824 -2.49 18.09 -39.51
CA ILE A 824 -3.28 18.67 -38.42
C ILE A 824 -3.37 20.20 -38.51
N GLY A 825 -4.52 20.74 -38.09
CA GLY A 825 -4.63 22.11 -37.62
C GLY A 825 -4.34 22.18 -36.11
N SER A 826 -3.78 23.29 -35.64
CA SER A 826 -3.48 23.51 -34.22
C SER A 826 -4.71 23.87 -33.37
N SER A 827 -4.56 23.78 -32.04
CA SER A 827 -5.56 24.29 -31.10
C SER A 827 -5.81 25.81 -31.24
N MET A 828 -4.78 26.59 -31.61
CA MET A 828 -4.88 28.03 -31.84
C MET A 828 -5.61 28.35 -33.15
N ARG A 829 -5.44 27.52 -34.19
CA ARG A 829 -6.25 27.62 -35.41
C ARG A 829 -7.72 27.34 -35.10
N THR A 830 -8.02 26.29 -34.33
CA THR A 830 -9.39 26.02 -33.89
C THR A 830 -9.97 27.16 -33.06
N ASP A 831 -9.18 27.86 -32.24
CA ASP A 831 -9.65 29.08 -31.59
C ASP A 831 -9.98 30.18 -32.60
N TYR A 832 -9.07 30.50 -33.52
CA TYR A 832 -9.27 31.49 -34.57
C TYR A 832 -10.56 31.21 -35.38
N GLU A 833 -10.76 29.97 -35.84
CA GLU A 833 -11.92 29.55 -36.63
C GLU A 833 -13.24 29.68 -35.85
N ASN A 834 -13.21 29.47 -34.53
CA ASN A 834 -14.35 29.67 -33.62
C ASN A 834 -14.43 31.11 -33.08
N GLY A 835 -13.59 32.03 -33.54
CA GLY A 835 -13.46 33.40 -33.04
C GLY A 835 -13.00 33.51 -31.58
N LYS A 836 -12.52 32.43 -30.96
CA LYS A 836 -12.09 32.41 -29.56
C LYS A 836 -10.73 33.12 -29.40
N PRO A 837 -10.52 33.84 -28.30
CA PRO A 837 -9.22 34.37 -27.92
C PRO A 837 -8.13 33.29 -27.81
N MET A 838 -7.00 33.57 -28.43
CA MET A 838 -5.86 32.66 -28.60
C MET A 838 -4.79 32.83 -27.51
N GLU A 839 -4.07 31.75 -27.19
CA GLU A 839 -2.95 31.71 -26.23
C GLU A 839 -1.65 32.39 -26.76
N VAL A 840 -1.77 33.57 -27.39
CA VAL A 840 -0.68 34.27 -28.08
C VAL A 840 0.44 34.69 -27.12
N GLU A 841 0.09 35.24 -25.95
CA GLU A 841 1.06 35.77 -24.99
C GLU A 841 2.00 34.70 -24.44
N VAL A 842 1.48 33.54 -24.02
CA VAL A 842 2.30 32.53 -23.33
C VAL A 842 3.03 31.56 -24.28
N ILE A 843 2.66 31.57 -25.57
CA ILE A 843 3.32 30.75 -26.62
C ILE A 843 4.33 31.58 -27.42
N LEU A 844 4.06 32.86 -27.68
CA LEU A 844 4.88 33.73 -28.53
C LEU A 844 5.38 34.97 -27.77
N GLY A 845 4.50 35.63 -27.01
CA GLY A 845 4.83 36.86 -26.28
C GLY A 845 5.92 36.68 -25.21
N TYR A 846 5.87 35.61 -24.42
CA TYR A 846 6.87 35.34 -23.37
C TYR A 846 8.27 35.07 -23.95
N PRO A 847 8.45 34.19 -24.98
CA PRO A 847 9.72 34.09 -25.70
C PRO A 847 10.20 35.43 -26.29
N VAL A 848 9.33 36.24 -26.93
CA VAL A 848 9.70 37.56 -27.48
C VAL A 848 10.17 38.52 -26.39
N LYS A 849 9.42 38.60 -25.27
CA LYS A 849 9.76 39.41 -24.10
C LYS A 849 11.13 39.02 -23.54
N LYS A 850 11.37 37.72 -23.33
CA LYS A 850 12.64 37.22 -22.79
C LYS A 850 13.80 37.36 -23.77
N GLY A 851 13.57 37.16 -25.07
CA GLY A 851 14.58 37.44 -26.11
C GLY A 851 15.04 38.89 -26.09
N ARG A 852 14.10 39.84 -26.03
CA ARG A 852 14.38 41.28 -25.90
C ARG A 852 15.09 41.64 -24.58
N GLU A 853 14.66 41.07 -23.46
CA GLU A 853 15.32 41.27 -22.15
C GLU A 853 16.78 40.76 -22.13
N LEU A 854 17.10 39.73 -22.93
CA LEU A 854 18.41 39.07 -22.97
C LEU A 854 19.27 39.46 -24.18
N GLY A 855 18.76 40.29 -25.10
CA GLY A 855 19.48 40.71 -26.32
C GLY A 855 19.61 39.62 -27.39
N ILE A 856 18.73 38.61 -27.40
CA ILE A 856 18.69 37.54 -28.41
C ILE A 856 17.90 38.01 -29.64
N ASP A 857 18.40 37.73 -30.86
CA ASP A 857 17.63 37.96 -32.09
C ASP A 857 16.43 37.02 -32.16
N VAL A 858 15.24 37.60 -32.12
CA VAL A 858 13.94 36.92 -32.13
C VAL A 858 13.03 37.47 -33.24
N ALA A 859 13.61 38.01 -34.32
CA ALA A 859 12.86 38.74 -35.35
C ALA A 859 11.74 37.92 -36.02
N THR A 860 11.87 36.59 -36.14
CA THR A 860 10.85 35.74 -36.79
C THR A 860 9.66 35.52 -35.87
N ILE A 861 9.91 35.12 -34.62
CA ILE A 861 8.84 34.95 -33.62
C ILE A 861 8.20 36.29 -33.23
N GLU A 862 8.96 37.38 -33.20
CA GLU A 862 8.45 38.73 -32.95
C GLU A 862 7.51 39.22 -34.06
N THR A 863 7.84 38.94 -35.32
CA THR A 863 6.96 39.25 -36.46
C THR A 863 5.63 38.49 -36.35
N LEU A 864 5.69 37.19 -36.07
CA LEU A 864 4.49 36.34 -35.94
C LEU A 864 3.64 36.72 -34.73
N TYR A 865 4.27 37.01 -33.58
CA TYR A 865 3.63 37.55 -32.39
C TYR A 865 2.87 38.85 -32.70
N THR A 866 3.51 39.81 -33.37
CA THR A 866 2.92 41.11 -33.69
C THR A 866 1.67 40.98 -34.56
N ILE A 867 1.72 40.13 -35.60
CA ILE A 867 0.58 39.89 -36.49
C ILE A 867 -0.55 39.15 -35.74
N LEU A 868 -0.23 38.10 -34.98
CA LEU A 868 -1.22 37.33 -34.22
C LEU A 868 -1.87 38.15 -33.11
N LEU A 869 -1.14 39.06 -32.47
CA LEU A 869 -1.69 39.96 -31.47
C LEU A 869 -2.73 40.91 -32.07
N ALA A 870 -2.45 41.46 -33.26
CA ALA A 870 -3.41 42.30 -34.00
C ALA A 870 -4.66 41.50 -34.42
N ILE A 871 -4.48 40.25 -34.87
CA ILE A 871 -5.59 39.35 -35.21
C ILE A 871 -6.41 38.98 -33.97
N ASN A 872 -5.77 38.59 -32.87
CA ASN A 872 -6.43 38.23 -31.62
C ASN A 872 -7.25 39.40 -31.07
N LYS A 873 -6.68 40.61 -31.08
CA LYS A 873 -7.38 41.85 -30.71
C LYS A 873 -8.60 42.11 -31.61
N ARG A 874 -8.47 41.93 -32.93
CA ARG A 874 -9.61 42.05 -33.87
C ARG A 874 -10.72 41.05 -33.56
N LEU A 875 -10.39 39.79 -33.24
CA LEU A 875 -11.37 38.77 -32.86
C LEU A 875 -12.08 39.13 -31.55
N ILE A 876 -11.35 39.54 -30.52
CA ILE A 876 -11.90 39.98 -29.22
C ILE A 876 -12.87 41.16 -29.42
N SER A 877 -12.45 42.22 -30.12
CA SER A 877 -13.29 43.39 -30.36
C SER A 877 -14.51 43.10 -31.24
N ALA A 878 -14.44 42.13 -32.15
CA ALA A 878 -15.59 41.69 -32.95
C ALA A 878 -16.67 40.95 -32.13
N GLN A 879 -16.34 40.50 -30.91
CA GLN A 879 -17.28 39.85 -29.99
C GLN A 879 -18.01 40.83 -29.04
N GLY A 880 -17.78 42.14 -29.17
CA GLY A 880 -18.45 43.15 -28.34
C GLY A 880 -17.99 43.17 -26.88
N LYS A 881 -16.71 42.82 -26.63
CA LYS A 881 -15.99 42.96 -25.36
C LYS A 881 -14.91 44.03 -25.45
#